data_AF-A0A1Y6JFQ1-F1
#
_entry.id   AF-A0A1Y6JFQ1-F1
#
_cell.length_a   1.000
_cell.length_b   1.000
_cell.length_c   1.000
_cell.angle_alpha   90.00
_cell.angle_beta   90.00
_cell.angle_gamma   90.00
#
_symmetry.space_group_name_H-M   'P 1'
#
loop_
_entity.id
_entity.type
_entity.pdbx_description
1 polymer ?
#
loop_
_entity_poly.entity_id
_entity_poly.type
_entity_poly.pdbx_seq_one_letter_code
_entity_poly.pdbx_strand_id
1 'polypeptide(L)'
;MLDMAMPFLIILCVAVLALVALALLIKTFYVKVPQGTALIVNDLSSRPKVYFTGAMVLPYLYFMEKMKISVITLEIDRKGKGGLICRDNMRADITVAFFLRVNETREDVLKVAKAIGVQRASDKSAVNELFNAKFSEALKTVGKQFDFVELFEDRVRFRDEIVNVIGQDLSGYVLEDVAIDFLEQTPKVDLDRDNILDAEGIRKITELTSVHNVITNELERDQALKIQKKNVETIEASLALERQEADAQARQKREIASVIAREEAETLKVQSEEHLRAEEARIAAAQRIDVAAVNHQREVDVANQNSERVVMLEKETVIRAQALAQVDREREVSLSRIERDRQLEEKRGEIASVTRERVIVEKTVAQEEEAITTLRMIADADRKKTVVVTEAQAQAERDLVCLVKQAEADTVVSEYRAKELVTLADADLRKAERESQAAIKRAEGVRAEKAASGLAEAEVRMQIAEASEREGQAEALVLKQRLLSQAEGDRAVGESDAEVRIQIAEAIEREGLAEAAVLKQRLLSQAEGDRAIGESRAATIQDVGAAEAEVLQKRFEAEAAGLTEKFEAMQKLTGGAREHEEFRLALQNQLDITMASIAANEKIAEQQAEVLSAAMSKASIQFVGGGDNGVFDAFVKSLSVGKAIEGLNQSSPLAAQVIQTGLGMLSRVATERASDRRPDAQ
;
A
#
# COMPACT_ATOMS: atom_id res chain seq x y z
N MET A 1 27.89 -48.15 99.02
CA MET A 1 28.09 -47.70 97.62
C MET A 1 27.26 -46.46 97.29
N LEU A 2 26.00 -46.34 97.74
CA LEU A 2 25.18 -45.13 97.53
C LEU A 2 25.67 -43.88 98.29
N ASP A 3 26.16 -44.01 99.54
CA ASP A 3 26.61 -42.84 100.33
C ASP A 3 27.87 -42.14 99.78
N MET A 4 28.74 -42.88 99.07
CA MET A 4 29.93 -42.31 98.42
C MET A 4 29.60 -41.61 97.09
N ALA A 5 28.44 -41.91 96.49
CA ALA A 5 28.01 -41.36 95.21
C ALA A 5 27.17 -40.07 95.35
N MET A 6 26.51 -39.87 96.51
CA MET A 6 25.69 -38.68 96.79
C MET A 6 26.43 -37.33 96.64
N PRO A 7 27.65 -37.12 97.19
CA PRO A 7 28.35 -35.83 97.01
C PRO A 7 28.79 -35.59 95.56
N PHE A 8 29.17 -36.64 94.82
CA PHE A 8 29.48 -36.56 93.40
C PHE A 8 28.25 -36.20 92.56
N LEU A 9 27.08 -36.75 92.88
CA LEU A 9 25.80 -36.41 92.25
C LEU A 9 25.40 -34.95 92.49
N ILE A 10 25.63 -34.42 93.70
CA ILE A 10 25.33 -33.02 94.03
C ILE A 10 26.27 -32.07 93.25
N ILE A 11 27.57 -32.36 93.22
CA ILE A 11 28.54 -31.55 92.45
C ILE A 11 28.20 -31.58 90.95
N LEU A 12 27.85 -32.75 90.41
CA LEU A 12 27.43 -32.90 89.02
C LEU A 12 26.14 -32.10 88.75
N CYS A 13 25.14 -32.19 89.62
CA CYS A 13 23.91 -31.40 89.51
C CYS A 13 24.19 -29.90 89.53
N VAL A 14 25.02 -29.41 90.45
CA VAL A 14 25.40 -27.99 90.54
C VAL A 14 26.16 -27.55 89.29
N ALA A 15 27.08 -28.37 88.78
CA ALA A 15 27.81 -28.09 87.55
C ALA A 15 26.88 -28.02 86.34
N VAL A 16 25.92 -28.95 86.23
CA VAL A 16 24.88 -28.94 85.18
C VAL A 16 23.99 -27.71 85.31
N LEU A 17 23.57 -27.34 86.52
CA LEU A 17 22.73 -26.17 86.78
C LEU A 17 23.46 -24.86 86.45
N ALA A 18 24.75 -24.76 86.78
CA ALA A 18 25.60 -23.64 86.41
C ALA A 18 25.78 -23.55 84.88
N LEU A 19 25.94 -24.68 84.20
CA LEU A 19 26.06 -24.74 82.73
C LEU A 19 24.75 -24.34 82.04
N VAL A 20 23.60 -24.78 82.56
CA VAL A 20 22.28 -24.36 82.09
C VAL A 20 22.06 -22.87 82.34
N ALA A 21 22.42 -22.36 83.52
CA ALA A 21 22.33 -20.93 83.84
C ALA A 21 23.21 -20.08 82.91
N LEU A 22 24.43 -20.55 82.60
CA LEU A 22 25.33 -19.90 81.65
C LEU A 22 24.74 -19.92 80.21
N ALA A 23 24.19 -21.05 79.78
CA ALA A 23 23.53 -21.16 78.48
C ALA A 23 22.30 -20.23 78.37
N LEU A 24 21.51 -20.11 79.44
CA LEU A 24 20.38 -19.18 79.53
C LEU A 24 20.84 -17.72 79.53
N LEU A 25 21.96 -17.39 80.20
CA LEU A 25 22.56 -16.05 80.15
C LEU A 25 23.01 -15.69 78.74
N ILE A 26 23.75 -16.57 78.07
CA ILE A 26 24.20 -16.35 76.69
C ILE A 26 22.99 -16.20 75.76
N LYS A 27 21.96 -17.04 75.92
CA LYS A 27 20.72 -16.93 75.14
C LYS A 27 20.00 -15.59 75.37
N THR A 28 19.97 -15.12 76.61
CA THR A 28 19.30 -13.85 76.98
C THR A 28 20.07 -12.64 76.47
N PHE A 29 21.41 -12.68 76.47
CA PHE A 29 22.25 -11.56 76.05
C PHE A 29 22.55 -11.55 74.54
N TYR A 30 22.37 -12.67 73.85
CA TYR A 30 22.60 -12.72 72.42
C TYR A 30 21.38 -12.20 71.65
N VAL A 31 21.51 -10.99 71.11
CA VAL A 31 20.47 -10.37 70.29
C VAL A 31 20.68 -10.76 68.84
N LYS A 32 19.73 -11.53 68.30
CA LYS A 32 19.68 -11.88 66.88
C LYS A 32 19.12 -10.71 66.07
N VAL A 33 19.71 -10.47 64.91
CA VAL A 33 19.30 -9.40 64.00
C VAL A 33 18.64 -10.01 62.78
N PRO A 34 17.43 -9.57 62.39
CA PRO A 34 16.81 -10.01 61.14
C PRO A 34 17.58 -9.45 59.95
N GLN A 35 17.57 -10.17 58.83
CA GLN A 35 18.19 -9.73 57.58
C GLN A 35 17.62 -8.37 57.15
N GLY A 36 18.46 -7.52 56.54
CA GLY A 36 18.08 -6.15 56.16
C GLY A 36 18.02 -5.16 57.32
N THR A 37 18.52 -5.52 58.51
CA THR A 37 18.67 -4.63 59.67
C THR A 37 20.12 -4.66 60.17
N ALA A 38 20.66 -3.51 60.56
CA ALA A 38 21.93 -3.39 61.25
C ALA A 38 21.70 -3.08 62.73
N LEU A 39 22.42 -3.77 63.61
CA LEU A 39 22.44 -3.51 65.03
C LEU A 39 23.65 -2.63 65.37
N ILE A 40 23.37 -1.44 65.87
CA ILE A 40 24.38 -0.50 66.35
C ILE A 40 24.43 -0.64 67.87
N VAL A 41 25.58 -1.04 68.39
CA VAL A 41 25.80 -1.23 69.82
C VAL A 41 26.85 -0.23 70.29
N ASN A 42 26.46 0.58 71.26
CA ASN A 42 27.36 1.45 72.00
C ASN A 42 27.84 0.69 73.24
N ASP A 43 29.06 0.16 73.16
CA ASP A 43 29.75 -0.48 74.28
C ASP A 43 30.66 0.54 75.01
N LEU A 44 31.48 0.08 75.95
CA LEU A 44 32.45 0.92 76.68
C LEU A 44 33.62 1.41 75.80
N SER A 45 33.59 1.14 74.48
CA SER A 45 34.63 1.55 73.53
C SER A 45 34.43 3.00 73.08
N SER A 46 35.48 3.58 72.49
CA SER A 46 35.46 4.94 71.96
C SER A 46 34.68 5.09 70.64
N ARG A 47 34.32 3.97 69.98
CA ARG A 47 33.53 3.96 68.74
C ARG A 47 32.40 2.92 68.82
N PRO A 48 31.16 3.29 68.47
CA PRO A 48 30.06 2.34 68.39
C PRO A 48 30.33 1.28 67.31
N LYS A 49 29.88 0.05 67.57
CA LYS A 49 30.11 -1.12 66.69
C LYS A 49 28.82 -1.50 65.98
N VAL A 50 28.95 -1.92 64.71
CA VAL A 50 27.84 -2.35 63.85
C VAL A 50 27.92 -3.85 63.61
N TYR A 51 26.80 -4.53 63.79
CA TYR A 51 26.64 -5.97 63.59
C TYR A 51 25.42 -6.28 62.71
N PHE A 52 25.57 -7.22 61.76
CA PHE A 52 24.51 -7.58 60.81
C PHE A 52 23.80 -8.91 61.14
N THR A 53 24.47 -9.82 61.84
CA THR A 53 23.94 -11.17 62.15
C THR A 53 23.44 -11.28 63.60
N GLY A 54 24.20 -10.73 64.54
CA GLY A 54 23.91 -10.76 65.96
C GLY A 54 25.11 -10.36 66.79
N ALA A 55 24.84 -9.88 68.00
CA ALA A 55 25.89 -9.51 68.96
C ALA A 55 25.45 -9.84 70.38
N MET A 56 26.43 -10.08 71.24
CA MET A 56 26.20 -10.15 72.67
C MET A 56 26.02 -8.72 73.19
N VAL A 57 24.85 -8.43 73.75
CA VAL A 57 24.52 -7.12 74.30
C VAL A 57 24.15 -7.26 75.77
N LEU A 58 24.91 -6.58 76.63
CA LEU A 58 24.63 -6.51 78.06
C LEU A 58 23.62 -5.38 78.31
N PRO A 59 22.34 -5.70 78.61
CA PRO A 59 21.24 -4.73 78.56
C PRO A 59 21.39 -3.53 79.52
N TYR A 60 22.17 -3.68 80.59
CA TYR A 60 22.41 -2.61 81.56
C TYR A 60 23.66 -1.76 81.28
N LEU A 61 24.59 -2.27 80.47
CA LEU A 61 25.88 -1.60 80.19
C LEU A 61 25.91 -1.00 78.78
N TYR A 62 25.25 -1.64 77.82
CA TYR A 62 25.32 -1.30 76.41
C TYR A 62 23.99 -0.74 75.92
N PHE A 63 24.04 0.33 75.14
CA PHE A 63 22.89 0.86 74.43
C PHE A 63 22.82 0.23 73.04
N MET A 64 21.66 -0.27 72.64
CA MET A 64 21.46 -0.88 71.32
C MET A 64 20.40 -0.14 70.51
N GLU A 65 20.65 0.02 69.22
CA GLU A 65 19.69 0.55 68.25
C GLU A 65 19.66 -0.33 67.01
N LYS A 66 18.46 -0.52 66.46
CA LYS A 66 18.25 -1.29 65.22
C LYS A 66 17.93 -0.33 64.09
N MET A 67 18.73 -0.37 63.02
CA MET A 67 18.55 0.45 61.83
C MET A 67 18.19 -0.43 60.64
N LYS A 68 17.14 -0.09 59.90
CA LYS A 68 16.83 -0.80 58.64
C LYS A 68 17.84 -0.36 57.57
N ILE A 69 18.43 -1.33 56.89
CA ILE A 69 19.35 -1.11 55.76
C ILE A 69 18.78 -1.63 54.43
N SER A 70 17.55 -2.15 54.47
CA SER A 70 16.77 -2.56 53.30
C SER A 70 16.43 -1.37 52.39
N VAL A 71 15.99 -1.69 51.17
CA VAL A 71 15.56 -0.71 50.17
C VAL A 71 14.39 0.14 50.66
N ILE A 72 14.47 1.44 50.42
CA ILE A 72 13.46 2.46 50.66
C ILE A 72 13.12 3.07 49.30
N THR A 73 11.84 3.10 48.96
CA THR A 73 11.37 3.74 47.73
C THR A 73 11.00 5.19 48.01
N LEU A 74 11.55 6.12 47.24
CA LEU A 74 11.16 7.53 47.25
C LEU A 74 10.56 7.90 45.90
N GLU A 75 9.33 8.37 45.91
CA GLU A 75 8.63 8.80 44.70
C GLU A 75 8.69 10.32 44.60
N ILE A 76 9.08 10.81 43.43
CA ILE A 76 9.09 12.23 43.12
C ILE A 76 8.20 12.46 41.91
N ASP A 77 7.20 13.30 42.13
CA ASP A 77 6.26 13.76 41.14
C ASP A 77 6.58 15.19 40.69
N ARG A 78 6.48 15.40 39.38
CA ARG A 78 6.60 16.70 38.72
C ARG A 78 5.53 16.77 37.65
N LYS A 79 4.43 17.46 37.95
CA LYS A 79 3.26 17.57 37.06
C LYS A 79 2.79 19.01 36.88
N GLY A 80 2.11 19.29 35.77
CA GLY A 80 1.54 20.61 35.47
C GLY A 80 2.59 21.71 35.45
N LYS A 81 2.35 22.80 36.19
CA LYS A 81 3.30 23.93 36.33
C LYS A 81 4.66 23.54 36.88
N GLY A 82 4.72 22.46 37.66
CA GLY A 82 5.95 21.90 38.22
C GLY A 82 6.65 20.88 37.31
N GLY A 83 6.11 20.64 36.10
CA GLY A 83 6.62 19.67 35.14
C GLY A 83 8.08 19.90 34.75
N LEU A 84 8.72 18.84 34.29
CA LEU A 84 10.11 18.82 33.87
C LEU A 84 10.27 19.60 32.56
N ILE A 85 11.16 20.60 32.55
CA ILE A 85 11.42 21.40 31.34
C ILE A 85 12.51 20.73 30.53
N CYS A 86 12.19 20.39 29.28
CA CYS A 86 13.10 19.75 28.34
C CYS A 86 13.96 20.79 27.59
N ARG A 87 14.94 20.33 26.82
CA ARG A 87 15.83 21.20 26.02
C ARG A 87 15.05 22.08 25.04
N ASP A 88 14.08 21.50 24.36
CA ASP A 88 13.12 22.12 23.43
C ASP A 88 12.06 23.04 24.08
N ASN A 89 12.17 23.28 25.39
CA ASN A 89 11.22 24.07 26.20
C ASN A 89 9.80 23.47 26.28
N MET A 90 9.63 22.21 25.89
CA MET A 90 8.41 21.47 26.19
C MET A 90 8.45 20.96 27.64
N ARG A 91 7.29 20.97 28.31
CA ARG A 91 7.15 20.39 29.64
C ARG A 91 6.64 18.97 29.58
N ALA A 92 7.27 18.12 30.39
CA ALA A 92 6.87 16.75 30.60
C ALA A 92 6.40 16.56 32.05
N ASP A 93 5.26 15.89 32.20
CA ASP A 93 4.81 15.38 33.48
C ASP A 93 5.48 14.04 33.72
N ILE A 94 6.20 13.93 34.84
CA ILE A 94 6.99 12.75 35.17
C ILE A 94 6.80 12.32 36.62
N THR A 95 6.75 11.01 36.85
CA THR A 95 6.84 10.39 38.17
C THR A 95 7.99 9.40 38.16
N VAL A 96 8.97 9.63 39.04
CA VAL A 96 10.19 8.82 39.15
C VAL A 96 10.29 8.23 40.55
N ALA A 97 10.50 6.91 40.62
CA ALA A 97 10.77 6.18 41.84
C ALA A 97 12.27 5.91 41.98
N PHE A 98 12.85 6.41 43.07
CA PHE A 98 14.25 6.17 43.44
C PHE A 98 14.31 5.07 44.50
N PHE A 99 15.14 4.05 44.26
CA PHE A 99 15.36 2.96 45.18
C PHE A 99 16.68 3.19 45.94
N LEU A 100 16.58 3.49 47.22
CA LEU A 100 17.74 3.78 48.07
C LEU A 100 17.94 2.70 49.10
N ARG A 101 19.20 2.35 49.38
CA ARG A 101 19.54 1.49 50.50
C ARG A 101 20.81 1.98 51.18
N VAL A 102 21.03 1.55 52.42
CA VAL A 102 22.31 1.76 53.09
C VAL A 102 23.19 0.56 52.78
N ASN A 103 24.44 0.81 52.39
CA ASN A 103 25.37 -0.28 52.10
C ASN A 103 25.69 -1.09 53.37
N GLU A 104 25.98 -2.38 53.23
CA GLU A 104 26.24 -3.28 54.37
C GLU A 104 27.68 -3.15 54.91
N THR A 105 28.22 -1.92 54.91
CA THR A 105 29.52 -1.61 55.48
C THR A 105 29.34 -0.97 56.85
N ARG A 106 30.29 -1.22 57.76
CA ARG A 106 30.25 -0.62 59.10
C ARG A 106 30.37 0.90 59.05
N GLU A 107 31.11 1.40 58.08
CA GLU A 107 31.39 2.84 57.94
C GLU A 107 30.15 3.59 57.44
N ASP A 108 29.47 3.10 56.40
CA ASP A 108 28.29 3.76 55.84
C ASP A 108 27.13 3.77 56.83
N VAL A 109 26.90 2.66 57.54
CA VAL A 109 25.88 2.58 58.59
C VAL A 109 26.14 3.61 59.70
N LEU A 110 27.38 3.77 60.14
CA LEU A 110 27.74 4.76 61.15
C LEU A 110 27.66 6.20 60.63
N LYS A 111 27.97 6.42 59.34
CA LYS A 111 27.87 7.73 58.69
C LYS A 111 26.42 8.20 58.65
N VAL A 112 25.49 7.33 58.23
CA VAL A 112 24.04 7.58 58.20
C VAL A 112 23.50 7.82 59.62
N ALA A 113 23.86 6.93 60.56
CA ALA A 113 23.41 7.04 61.94
C ALA A 113 23.83 8.36 62.60
N LYS A 114 25.05 8.85 62.32
CA LYS A 114 25.53 10.14 62.83
C LYS A 114 24.89 11.36 62.14
N ALA A 115 24.61 11.27 60.84
CA ALA A 115 24.09 12.40 60.07
C ALA A 115 22.60 12.66 60.34
N ILE A 116 21.79 11.61 60.43
CA ILE A 116 20.31 11.71 60.45
C ILE A 116 19.71 11.12 61.73
N GLY A 117 20.43 10.23 62.41
CA GLY A 117 19.94 9.45 63.56
C GLY A 117 19.29 8.13 63.13
N VAL A 118 19.41 7.10 63.96
CA VAL A 118 18.97 5.72 63.64
C VAL A 118 17.47 5.60 63.40
N GLN A 119 16.68 6.34 64.19
CA GLN A 119 15.22 6.33 64.09
C GLN A 119 14.73 6.97 62.78
N ARG A 120 15.29 8.14 62.42
CA ARG A 120 14.90 8.87 61.20
C ARG A 120 15.47 8.24 59.93
N ALA A 121 16.65 7.61 60.01
CA ALA A 121 17.24 6.87 58.88
C ALA A 121 16.37 5.69 58.42
N SER A 122 15.53 5.15 59.31
CA SER A 122 14.64 4.03 58.99
C SER A 122 13.23 4.48 58.56
N ASP A 123 12.95 5.79 58.56
CA ASP A 123 11.63 6.36 58.24
C ASP A 123 11.61 6.95 56.82
N LYS A 124 10.68 6.46 55.99
CA LYS A 124 10.51 6.90 54.60
C LYS A 124 10.24 8.40 54.51
N SER A 125 9.49 8.98 55.45
CA SER A 125 9.11 10.40 55.41
C SER A 125 10.32 11.31 55.64
N ALA A 126 11.13 11.02 56.66
CA ALA A 126 12.33 11.79 56.98
C ALA A 126 13.40 11.69 55.88
N VAL A 127 13.55 10.51 55.26
CA VAL A 127 14.47 10.32 54.13
C VAL A 127 13.98 11.09 52.89
N ASN A 128 12.66 11.13 52.65
CA ASN A 128 12.09 11.95 51.56
C ASN A 128 12.41 13.43 51.76
N GLU A 129 12.13 14.00 52.94
CA GLU A 129 12.43 15.42 53.23
C GLU A 129 13.90 15.78 53.01
N LEU A 130 14.82 14.86 53.31
CA LEU A 130 16.25 15.09 53.17
C LEU A 130 16.71 15.14 51.71
N PHE A 131 16.19 14.25 50.86
CA PHE A 131 16.71 14.07 49.49
C PHE A 131 15.82 14.64 48.40
N ASN A 132 14.55 15.00 48.69
CA ASN A 132 13.60 15.50 47.68
C ASN A 132 14.18 16.66 46.88
N ALA A 133 14.79 17.64 47.56
CA ALA A 133 15.42 18.79 46.90
C ALA A 133 16.55 18.38 45.94
N LYS A 134 17.45 17.48 46.39
CA LYS A 134 18.60 17.02 45.60
C LYS A 134 18.17 16.24 44.35
N PHE A 135 17.19 15.35 44.49
CA PHE A 135 16.68 14.57 43.35
C PHE A 135 15.82 15.42 42.42
N SER A 136 15.05 16.37 42.96
CA SER A 136 14.31 17.35 42.14
C SER A 136 15.26 18.19 41.29
N GLU A 137 16.40 18.61 41.86
CA GLU A 137 17.44 19.35 41.13
C GLU A 137 18.14 18.51 40.08
N ALA A 138 18.47 17.25 40.40
CA ALA A 138 19.05 16.31 39.43
C ALA A 138 18.10 16.07 38.24
N LEU A 139 16.82 15.81 38.51
CA LEU A 139 15.80 15.63 37.46
C LEU A 139 15.73 16.85 36.54
N LYS A 140 15.68 18.07 37.09
CA LYS A 140 15.68 19.32 36.30
C LYS A 140 16.93 19.47 35.44
N THR A 141 18.08 19.14 35.99
CA THR A 141 19.37 19.24 35.31
C THR A 141 19.44 18.30 34.13
N VAL A 142 19.07 17.03 34.32
CA VAL A 142 19.08 16.02 33.27
C VAL A 142 18.00 16.31 32.24
N GLY A 143 16.77 16.63 32.66
CA GLY A 143 15.67 16.90 31.73
C GLY A 143 16.00 18.02 30.73
N LYS A 144 16.74 19.06 31.16
CA LYS A 144 17.13 20.15 30.26
C LYS A 144 18.15 19.75 29.19
N GLN A 145 18.77 18.58 29.31
CA GLN A 145 19.73 18.06 28.32
C GLN A 145 19.05 17.31 27.16
N PHE A 146 17.83 16.79 27.37
CA PHE A 146 17.11 15.96 26.41
C PHE A 146 15.95 16.73 25.77
N ASP A 147 15.64 16.41 24.52
CA ASP A 147 14.38 16.85 23.90
C ASP A 147 13.21 15.98 24.41
N PHE A 148 11.97 16.49 24.33
CA PHE A 148 10.82 15.77 24.85
C PHE A 148 10.65 14.37 24.23
N VAL A 149 10.85 14.26 22.91
CA VAL A 149 10.71 12.99 22.17
C VAL A 149 11.77 11.97 22.61
N GLU A 150 13.01 12.42 22.84
CA GLU A 150 14.11 11.55 23.27
C GLU A 150 13.84 10.91 24.64
N LEU A 151 13.07 11.56 25.52
CA LEU A 151 12.67 10.99 26.81
C LEU A 151 11.76 9.76 26.66
N PHE A 152 11.03 9.63 25.54
CA PHE A 152 10.21 8.46 25.25
C PHE A 152 11.00 7.37 24.54
N GLU A 153 11.86 7.76 23.61
CA GLU A 153 12.63 6.83 22.77
C GLU A 153 13.80 6.19 23.54
N ASP A 154 14.54 6.96 24.33
CA ASP A 154 15.77 6.51 25.03
C ASP A 154 15.67 6.71 26.56
N ARG A 155 14.74 5.97 27.17
CA ARG A 155 14.52 5.96 28.63
C ARG A 155 15.74 5.47 29.43
N VAL A 156 16.54 4.59 28.84
CA VAL A 156 17.71 4.00 29.50
C VAL A 156 18.78 5.07 29.71
N ARG A 157 19.10 5.82 28.66
CA ARG A 157 20.09 6.90 28.76
C ARG A 157 19.65 7.99 29.73
N PHE A 158 18.37 8.37 29.69
CA PHE A 158 17.84 9.35 30.65
C PHE A 158 17.97 8.87 32.10
N ARG A 159 17.68 7.59 32.38
CA ARG A 159 17.88 6.98 33.71
C ARG A 159 19.35 7.01 34.13
N ASP A 160 20.25 6.62 33.23
CA ASP A 160 21.68 6.52 33.54
C ASP A 160 22.28 7.93 33.83
N GLU A 161 21.85 8.96 33.10
CA GLU A 161 22.25 10.34 33.39
C GLU A 161 21.71 10.85 34.73
N ILE A 162 20.49 10.45 35.13
CA ILE A 162 19.97 10.75 36.47
C ILE A 162 20.88 10.16 37.55
N VAL A 163 21.29 8.89 37.39
CA VAL A 163 22.20 8.22 38.33
C VAL A 163 23.56 8.93 38.37
N ASN A 164 24.09 9.35 37.22
CA ASN A 164 25.36 10.06 37.12
C ASN A 164 25.34 11.42 37.84
N VAL A 165 24.28 12.23 37.66
CA VAL A 165 24.16 13.56 38.27
C VAL A 165 23.97 13.47 39.79
N ILE A 166 23.22 12.49 40.27
CA ILE A 166 23.02 12.28 41.72
C ILE A 166 24.33 11.84 42.40
N GLY A 167 25.11 11.02 41.69
CA GLY A 167 26.37 10.43 42.15
C GLY A 167 26.17 9.20 43.05
N GLN A 168 27.28 8.61 43.49
CA GLN A 168 27.29 7.32 44.22
C GLN A 168 27.23 7.44 45.75
N ASP A 169 27.57 8.59 46.35
CA ASP A 169 27.60 8.75 47.82
C ASP A 169 26.56 9.77 48.29
N LEU A 170 25.47 9.26 48.87
CA LEU A 170 24.39 10.04 49.45
C LEU A 170 24.49 10.01 50.98
N SER A 171 25.58 10.51 51.54
CA SER A 171 25.82 10.52 53.00
C SER A 171 25.76 9.12 53.63
N GLY A 172 26.23 8.10 52.89
CA GLY A 172 26.18 6.68 53.28
C GLY A 172 24.95 5.90 52.77
N TYR A 173 23.98 6.57 52.14
CA TYR A 173 23.01 5.89 51.27
C TYR A 173 23.62 5.67 49.89
N VAL A 174 23.17 4.60 49.23
CA VAL A 174 23.49 4.26 47.85
C VAL A 174 22.17 4.16 47.08
N LEU A 175 22.18 4.74 45.88
CA LEU A 175 21.10 4.59 44.92
C LEU A 175 21.25 3.23 44.23
N GLU A 176 20.28 2.34 44.43
CA GLU A 176 20.27 1.00 43.85
C GLU A 176 19.73 1.01 42.42
N ASP A 177 18.63 1.72 42.20
CA ASP A 177 18.02 1.88 40.88
C ASP A 177 17.11 3.13 40.81
N VAL A 178 16.76 3.52 39.59
CA VAL A 178 15.82 4.59 39.27
C VAL A 178 14.82 4.08 38.24
N ALA A 179 13.53 4.13 38.57
CA ALA A 179 12.46 3.75 37.67
C ALA A 179 11.59 4.95 37.32
N ILE A 180 11.24 5.08 36.04
CA ILE A 180 10.32 6.10 35.54
C ILE A 180 8.95 5.44 35.42
N ASP A 181 8.05 5.77 36.34
CA ASP A 181 6.71 5.17 36.43
C ASP A 181 5.75 5.82 35.41
N PHE A 182 5.78 7.15 35.34
CA PHE A 182 4.92 7.94 34.47
C PHE A 182 5.73 8.98 33.71
N LEU A 183 5.46 9.13 32.41
CA LEU A 183 6.03 10.17 31.56
C LEU A 183 5.02 10.52 30.47
N GLU A 184 4.50 11.74 30.50
CA GLU A 184 3.59 12.29 29.49
C GLU A 184 3.91 13.75 29.20
N GLN A 185 3.36 14.29 28.12
CA GLN A 185 3.41 15.72 27.86
C GLN A 185 2.51 16.45 28.86
N THR A 186 3.00 17.54 29.44
CA THR A 186 2.13 18.43 30.23
C THR A 186 1.04 19.01 29.31
N PRO A 187 -0.25 18.90 29.66
CA PRO A 187 -1.34 19.45 28.86
C PRO A 187 -1.19 20.96 28.62
N LYS A 188 -1.58 21.45 27.43
CA LYS A 188 -1.49 22.89 27.08
C LYS A 188 -2.25 23.81 28.04
N VAL A 189 -3.24 23.29 28.76
CA VAL A 189 -4.06 24.04 29.72
C VAL A 189 -3.27 24.42 30.97
N ASP A 190 -2.32 23.59 31.36
CA ASP A 190 -1.50 23.79 32.57
C ASP A 190 -0.26 24.66 32.31
N LEU A 191 0.03 24.97 31.04
CA LEU A 191 1.13 25.83 30.61
C LEU A 191 0.76 27.32 30.73
N ASP A 192 1.71 28.13 31.19
CA ASP A 192 1.50 29.56 31.36
C ASP A 192 1.89 30.34 30.08
N ARG A 193 0.97 31.13 29.52
CA ARG A 193 1.25 31.91 28.30
C ARG A 193 2.15 33.12 28.58
N ASP A 194 2.18 33.60 29.82
CA ASP A 194 2.97 34.76 30.22
C ASP A 194 4.42 34.38 30.58
N ASN A 195 4.72 33.07 30.71
CA ASN A 195 6.07 32.57 30.91
C ASN A 195 6.78 32.34 29.58
N ILE A 196 8.01 32.86 29.43
CA ILE A 196 8.79 32.78 28.19
C ILE A 196 9.02 31.34 27.73
N LEU A 197 9.41 30.45 28.65
CA LEU A 197 9.72 29.05 28.30
C LEU A 197 8.47 28.32 27.86
N ASP A 198 7.37 28.49 28.59
CA ASP A 198 6.09 27.86 28.29
C ASP A 198 5.48 28.42 26.99
N ALA A 199 5.63 29.71 26.72
CA ALA A 199 5.21 30.33 25.46
C ALA A 199 5.97 29.75 24.26
N GLU A 200 7.28 29.54 24.39
CA GLU A 200 8.07 28.86 23.36
C GLU A 200 7.65 27.39 23.20
N GLY A 201 7.41 26.68 24.29
CA GLY A 201 6.86 25.33 24.28
C GLY A 201 5.50 25.26 23.59
N ILE A 202 4.55 26.13 23.93
CA ILE A 202 3.22 26.21 23.28
C ILE A 202 3.37 26.48 21.79
N ARG A 203 4.25 27.39 21.39
CA ARG A 203 4.56 27.66 19.97
C ARG A 203 5.07 26.39 19.29
N LYS A 204 6.04 25.70 19.90
CA LYS A 204 6.65 24.51 19.31
C LYS A 204 5.66 23.35 19.17
N ILE A 205 4.87 23.09 20.21
CA ILE A 205 3.82 22.07 20.18
C ILE A 205 2.81 22.40 19.08
N THR A 206 2.40 23.67 18.98
CA THR A 206 1.42 24.10 17.98
C THR A 206 1.99 23.98 16.55
N GLU A 207 3.24 24.36 16.32
CA GLU A 207 3.94 24.18 15.04
C GLU A 207 3.95 22.69 14.63
N LEU A 208 4.44 21.81 15.51
CA LEU A 208 4.56 20.38 15.23
C LEU A 208 3.18 19.73 15.00
N THR A 209 2.21 20.01 15.87
CA THR A 209 0.84 19.49 15.71
C THR A 209 0.19 20.01 14.42
N SER A 210 0.40 21.28 14.06
CA SER A 210 -0.14 21.83 12.81
C SER A 210 0.45 21.14 11.58
N VAL A 211 1.76 20.92 11.54
CA VAL A 211 2.42 20.20 10.44
C VAL A 211 1.86 18.78 10.33
N HIS A 212 1.80 18.04 11.44
CA HIS A 212 1.24 16.69 11.45
C HIS A 212 -0.23 16.64 11.06
N ASN A 213 -1.04 17.63 11.48
CA ASN A 213 -2.45 17.69 11.10
C ASN A 213 -2.64 17.96 9.60
N VAL A 214 -1.81 18.81 9.00
CA VAL A 214 -1.83 19.06 7.54
C VAL A 214 -1.47 17.77 6.80
N ILE A 215 -0.36 17.13 7.17
CA ILE A 215 0.06 15.85 6.56
C ILE A 215 -1.02 14.78 6.73
N THR A 216 -1.59 14.65 7.92
CA THR A 216 -2.68 13.69 8.19
C THR A 216 -3.88 13.98 7.30
N ASN A 217 -4.28 15.25 7.16
CA ASN A 217 -5.40 15.63 6.28
C ASN A 217 -5.09 15.34 4.81
N GLU A 218 -3.89 15.69 4.33
CA GLU A 218 -3.43 15.38 2.97
C GLU A 218 -3.50 13.88 2.69
N LEU A 219 -2.98 13.04 3.58
CA LEU A 219 -3.04 11.59 3.47
C LEU A 219 -4.48 11.06 3.46
N GLU A 220 -5.36 11.60 4.31
CA GLU A 220 -6.79 11.25 4.32
C GLU A 220 -7.49 11.65 3.01
N ARG A 221 -7.22 12.84 2.47
CA ARG A 221 -7.79 13.31 1.19
C ARG A 221 -7.28 12.47 0.01
N ASP A 222 -5.99 12.15 0.00
CA ASP A 222 -5.38 11.31 -1.02
C ASP A 222 -5.92 9.88 -0.97
N GLN A 223 -6.08 9.33 0.23
CA GLN A 223 -6.74 8.04 0.43
C GLN A 223 -8.17 8.06 -0.12
N ALA A 224 -8.96 9.10 0.21
CA ALA A 224 -10.32 9.24 -0.29
C ALA A 224 -10.37 9.35 -1.82
N LEU A 225 -9.45 10.12 -2.43
CA LEU A 225 -9.35 10.27 -3.88
C LEU A 225 -8.93 8.97 -4.57
N LYS A 226 -7.99 8.21 -3.99
CA LYS A 226 -7.61 6.87 -4.51
C LYS A 226 -8.78 5.90 -4.45
N ILE A 227 -9.53 5.87 -3.35
CA ILE A 227 -10.74 5.04 -3.23
C ILE A 227 -11.76 5.45 -4.28
N GLN A 228 -12.02 6.76 -4.43
CA GLN A 228 -12.99 7.25 -5.42
C GLN A 228 -12.57 6.91 -6.85
N LYS A 229 -11.30 7.11 -7.22
CA LYS A 229 -10.77 6.68 -8.52
C LYS A 229 -10.97 5.19 -8.74
N LYS A 230 -10.65 4.37 -7.74
CA LYS A 230 -10.81 2.91 -7.85
C LYS A 230 -12.27 2.51 -8.02
N ASN A 231 -13.18 3.19 -7.34
CA ASN A 231 -14.62 2.97 -7.48
C ASN A 231 -15.09 3.33 -8.90
N VAL A 232 -14.66 4.47 -9.45
CA VAL A 232 -14.98 4.88 -10.82
C VAL A 232 -14.45 3.87 -11.84
N GLU A 233 -13.18 3.48 -11.73
CA GLU A 233 -12.58 2.44 -12.58
C GLU A 233 -13.35 1.11 -12.50
N THR A 234 -13.77 0.73 -11.30
CA THR A 234 -14.54 -0.51 -11.09
C THR A 234 -15.92 -0.42 -11.75
N ILE A 235 -16.59 0.74 -11.66
CA ILE A 235 -17.88 0.98 -12.31
C ILE A 235 -17.72 0.94 -13.83
N GLU A 236 -16.73 1.65 -14.40
CA GLU A 236 -16.46 1.65 -15.84
C GLU A 236 -16.16 0.25 -16.37
N ALA A 237 -15.33 -0.52 -15.65
CA ALA A 237 -15.04 -1.90 -15.99
C ALA A 237 -16.30 -2.78 -15.93
N SER A 238 -17.14 -2.61 -14.91
CA SER A 238 -18.40 -3.36 -14.78
C SER A 238 -19.37 -3.07 -15.92
N LEU A 239 -19.55 -1.80 -16.30
CA LEU A 239 -20.39 -1.38 -17.42
C LEU A 239 -19.84 -1.89 -18.77
N ALA A 240 -18.52 -1.93 -18.94
CA ALA A 240 -17.90 -2.49 -20.15
C ALA A 240 -18.17 -3.99 -20.27
N LEU A 241 -18.07 -4.74 -19.17
CA LEU A 241 -18.40 -6.16 -19.12
C LEU A 241 -19.89 -6.42 -19.38
N GLU A 242 -20.78 -5.62 -18.79
CA GLU A 242 -22.23 -5.73 -19.01
C GLU A 242 -22.59 -5.47 -20.48
N ARG A 243 -21.97 -4.46 -21.10
CA ARG A 243 -22.12 -4.22 -22.55
C ARG A 243 -21.62 -5.41 -23.37
N GLN A 244 -20.47 -5.99 -23.02
CA GLN A 244 -19.91 -7.15 -23.71
C GLN A 244 -20.82 -8.39 -23.56
N GLU A 245 -21.41 -8.60 -22.40
CA GLU A 245 -22.38 -9.66 -22.16
C GLU A 245 -23.65 -9.44 -23.00
N ALA A 246 -24.20 -8.24 -23.01
CA ALA A 246 -25.37 -7.89 -23.81
C ALA A 246 -25.11 -8.09 -25.32
N ASP A 247 -23.94 -7.67 -25.82
CA ASP A 247 -23.53 -7.86 -27.21
C ASP A 247 -23.36 -9.36 -27.54
N ALA A 248 -22.78 -10.15 -26.64
CA ALA A 248 -22.63 -11.60 -26.79
C ALA A 248 -23.98 -12.33 -26.81
N GLN A 249 -24.89 -12.00 -25.87
CA GLN A 249 -26.24 -12.55 -25.84
C GLN A 249 -27.04 -12.17 -27.09
N ALA A 250 -26.92 -10.94 -27.57
CA ALA A 250 -27.58 -10.48 -28.80
C ALA A 250 -27.04 -11.19 -30.05
N ARG A 251 -25.73 -11.48 -30.11
CA ARG A 251 -25.14 -12.30 -31.18
C ARG A 251 -25.63 -13.74 -31.13
N GLN A 252 -25.61 -14.37 -29.96
CA GLN A 252 -26.09 -15.74 -29.78
C GLN A 252 -27.57 -15.88 -30.19
N LYS A 253 -28.44 -14.94 -29.77
CA LYS A 253 -29.84 -14.93 -30.20
C LYS A 253 -30.00 -14.79 -31.71
N ARG A 254 -29.19 -13.96 -32.36
CA ARG A 254 -29.18 -13.81 -33.82
C ARG A 254 -28.72 -15.08 -34.53
N GLU A 255 -27.66 -15.72 -34.05
CA GLU A 255 -27.16 -16.97 -34.62
C GLU A 255 -28.20 -18.09 -34.50
N ILE A 256 -28.79 -18.27 -33.31
CA ILE A 256 -29.86 -19.25 -33.09
C ILE A 256 -31.05 -18.98 -34.03
N ALA A 257 -31.52 -17.74 -34.12
CA ALA A 257 -32.62 -17.38 -35.02
C ALA A 257 -32.28 -17.65 -36.49
N SER A 258 -31.03 -17.38 -36.91
CA SER A 258 -30.57 -17.66 -38.28
C SER A 258 -30.50 -19.15 -38.60
N VAL A 259 -30.07 -19.98 -37.63
CA VAL A 259 -30.01 -21.43 -37.78
C VAL A 259 -31.42 -22.00 -37.86
N ILE A 260 -32.34 -21.59 -36.97
CA ILE A 260 -33.74 -22.03 -37.02
C ILE A 260 -34.38 -21.68 -38.37
N ALA A 261 -34.22 -20.44 -38.84
CA ALA A 261 -34.77 -20.01 -40.13
C ALA A 261 -34.18 -20.81 -41.31
N ARG A 262 -32.90 -21.19 -41.24
CA ARG A 262 -32.24 -22.00 -42.28
C ARG A 262 -32.73 -23.45 -42.27
N GLU A 263 -32.84 -24.07 -41.10
CA GLU A 263 -33.34 -25.43 -40.94
C GLU A 263 -34.82 -25.54 -41.37
N GLU A 264 -35.66 -24.55 -41.01
CA GLU A 264 -37.05 -24.49 -41.48
C GLU A 264 -37.14 -24.37 -43.01
N ALA A 265 -36.29 -23.53 -43.63
CA ALA A 265 -36.27 -23.37 -45.09
C ALA A 265 -35.81 -24.64 -45.81
N GLU A 266 -34.78 -25.33 -45.31
CA GLU A 266 -34.35 -26.63 -45.85
C GLU A 266 -35.42 -27.70 -45.67
N THR A 267 -36.06 -27.75 -44.50
CA THR A 267 -37.16 -28.70 -44.23
C THR A 267 -38.32 -28.49 -45.21
N LEU A 268 -38.73 -27.23 -45.43
CA LEU A 268 -39.81 -26.90 -46.36
C LEU A 268 -39.46 -27.25 -47.82
N LYS A 269 -38.19 -27.04 -48.20
CA LYS A 269 -37.69 -27.38 -49.53
C LYS A 269 -37.70 -28.89 -49.76
N VAL A 270 -37.19 -29.67 -48.80
CA VAL A 270 -37.22 -31.15 -48.86
C VAL A 270 -38.64 -31.68 -48.92
N GLN A 271 -39.56 -31.15 -48.10
CA GLN A 271 -40.98 -31.51 -48.17
C GLN A 271 -41.59 -31.21 -49.54
N SER A 272 -41.27 -30.06 -50.13
CA SER A 272 -41.76 -29.67 -51.46
C SER A 272 -41.19 -30.55 -52.58
N GLU A 273 -39.90 -30.92 -52.49
CA GLU A 273 -39.24 -31.83 -53.45
C GLU A 273 -39.83 -33.25 -53.38
N GLU A 274 -40.07 -33.78 -52.17
CA GLU A 274 -40.70 -35.09 -51.99
C GLU A 274 -42.16 -35.08 -52.47
N HIS A 275 -42.90 -33.99 -52.25
CA HIS A 275 -44.24 -33.82 -52.82
C HIS A 275 -44.23 -33.79 -54.35
N LEU A 276 -43.30 -33.06 -54.97
CA LEU A 276 -43.14 -33.02 -56.42
C LEU A 276 -42.85 -34.42 -56.98
N ARG A 277 -41.92 -35.16 -56.37
CA ARG A 277 -41.59 -36.55 -56.76
C ARG A 277 -42.79 -37.48 -56.66
N ALA A 278 -43.58 -37.36 -55.59
CA ALA A 278 -44.78 -38.16 -55.41
C ALA A 278 -45.84 -37.88 -56.49
N GLU A 279 -46.07 -36.60 -56.83
CA GLU A 279 -47.00 -36.20 -57.89
C GLU A 279 -46.50 -36.59 -59.29
N GLU A 280 -45.20 -36.43 -59.58
CA GLU A 280 -44.62 -36.89 -60.85
C GLU A 280 -44.76 -38.41 -61.03
N ALA A 281 -44.49 -39.20 -59.99
CA ALA A 281 -44.68 -40.65 -60.02
C ALA A 281 -46.15 -41.03 -60.24
N ARG A 282 -47.09 -40.30 -59.62
CA ARG A 282 -48.54 -40.50 -59.81
C ARG A 282 -48.97 -40.17 -61.24
N ILE A 283 -48.52 -39.05 -61.80
CA ILE A 283 -48.83 -38.64 -63.17
C ILE A 283 -48.24 -39.63 -64.18
N ALA A 284 -46.99 -40.06 -63.99
CA ALA A 284 -46.35 -41.05 -64.86
C ALA A 284 -47.07 -42.40 -64.81
N ALA A 285 -47.55 -42.83 -63.64
CA ALA A 285 -48.35 -44.03 -63.50
C ALA A 285 -49.71 -43.90 -64.23
N ALA A 286 -50.40 -42.76 -64.05
CA ALA A 286 -51.66 -42.48 -64.74
C ALA A 286 -51.48 -42.47 -66.27
N GLN A 287 -50.47 -41.75 -66.78
CA GLN A 287 -50.15 -41.72 -68.20
C GLN A 287 -49.87 -43.11 -68.79
N ARG A 288 -49.16 -43.98 -68.06
CA ARG A 288 -48.92 -45.36 -68.51
C ARG A 288 -50.21 -46.19 -68.59
N ILE A 289 -51.11 -46.01 -67.63
CA ILE A 289 -52.43 -46.67 -67.64
C ILE A 289 -53.25 -46.17 -68.83
N ASP A 290 -53.28 -44.86 -69.06
CA ASP A 290 -54.03 -44.24 -70.16
C ASP A 290 -53.48 -44.67 -71.53
N VAL A 291 -52.15 -44.67 -71.71
CA VAL A 291 -51.52 -45.14 -72.96
C VAL A 291 -51.77 -46.63 -73.19
N ALA A 292 -51.73 -47.47 -72.14
CA ALA A 292 -52.06 -48.89 -72.25
C ALA A 292 -53.52 -49.11 -72.65
N ALA A 293 -54.45 -48.32 -72.10
CA ALA A 293 -55.87 -48.36 -72.47
C ALA A 293 -56.09 -47.94 -73.93
N VAL A 294 -55.43 -46.86 -74.39
CA VAL A 294 -55.50 -46.40 -75.78
C VAL A 294 -54.89 -47.45 -76.74
N ASN A 295 -53.77 -48.06 -76.38
CA ASN A 295 -53.16 -49.12 -77.20
C ASN A 295 -54.06 -50.34 -77.30
N HIS A 296 -54.70 -50.77 -76.20
CA HIS A 296 -55.67 -51.86 -76.23
C HIS A 296 -56.85 -51.55 -77.17
N GLN A 297 -57.40 -50.34 -77.09
CA GLN A 297 -58.49 -49.92 -77.98
C GLN A 297 -58.04 -49.94 -79.45
N ARG A 298 -56.82 -49.46 -79.73
CA ARG A 298 -56.24 -49.42 -81.07
C ARG A 298 -56.01 -50.83 -81.64
N GLU A 299 -55.63 -51.81 -80.81
CA GLU A 299 -55.50 -53.21 -81.23
C GLU A 299 -56.84 -53.82 -81.64
N VAL A 300 -57.92 -53.52 -80.90
CA VAL A 300 -59.29 -53.93 -81.25
C VAL A 300 -59.73 -53.30 -82.56
N ASP A 301 -59.47 -52.00 -82.76
CA ASP A 301 -59.83 -51.28 -83.98
C ASP A 301 -59.06 -51.80 -85.22
N VAL A 302 -57.77 -52.12 -85.05
CA VAL A 302 -56.94 -52.71 -86.13
C VAL A 302 -57.41 -54.12 -86.50
N ALA A 303 -57.86 -54.92 -85.53
CA ALA A 303 -58.43 -56.24 -85.80
C ALA A 303 -59.74 -56.15 -86.62
N ASN A 304 -60.61 -55.19 -86.28
CA ASN A 304 -61.83 -54.92 -87.04
C ASN A 304 -61.52 -54.45 -88.47
N GLN A 305 -60.59 -53.51 -88.63
CA GLN A 305 -60.20 -53.00 -89.96
C GLN A 305 -59.47 -54.05 -90.82
N ASN A 306 -58.68 -54.94 -90.23
CA ASN A 306 -58.05 -56.03 -90.98
C ASN A 306 -59.09 -57.03 -91.51
N SER A 307 -60.17 -57.27 -90.75
CA SER A 307 -61.29 -58.11 -91.21
C SER A 307 -61.98 -57.49 -92.44
N GLU A 308 -62.17 -56.17 -92.45
CA GLU A 308 -62.72 -55.44 -93.61
C GLU A 308 -61.75 -55.40 -94.81
N ARG A 309 -60.44 -55.28 -94.56
CA ARG A 309 -59.42 -55.26 -95.63
C ARG A 309 -59.31 -56.58 -96.39
N VAL A 310 -59.48 -57.74 -95.73
CA VAL A 310 -59.44 -59.04 -96.42
C VAL A 310 -60.52 -59.12 -97.51
N VAL A 311 -61.72 -58.57 -97.24
CA VAL A 311 -62.84 -58.55 -98.21
C VAL A 311 -62.58 -57.58 -99.38
N MET A 312 -61.83 -56.50 -99.16
CA MET A 312 -61.45 -55.56 -100.21
C MET A 312 -60.27 -56.06 -101.07
N LEU A 313 -59.34 -56.84 -100.49
CA LEU A 313 -58.16 -57.35 -101.19
C LEU A 313 -58.48 -58.39 -102.27
N GLU A 314 -59.50 -59.24 -102.08
CA GLU A 314 -59.96 -60.15 -103.14
C GLU A 314 -60.51 -59.42 -104.37
N LYS A 315 -61.08 -58.21 -104.19
CA LYS A 315 -61.57 -57.39 -105.30
C LYS A 315 -60.45 -56.63 -106.03
N GLU A 316 -59.35 -56.31 -105.34
CA GLU A 316 -58.23 -55.54 -105.88
C GLU A 316 -57.15 -56.40 -106.58
N THR A 317 -57.03 -57.68 -106.20
CA THR A 317 -56.06 -58.63 -106.80
C THR A 317 -56.30 -58.88 -108.30
N VAL A 318 -57.55 -58.76 -108.78
CA VAL A 318 -57.88 -58.88 -110.21
C VAL A 318 -57.39 -57.66 -111.02
N ILE A 319 -57.33 -56.48 -110.41
CA ILE A 319 -56.94 -55.23 -111.09
C ILE A 319 -55.41 -55.06 -111.07
N ARG A 320 -54.74 -55.51 -110.00
CA ARG A 320 -53.30 -55.37 -109.80
C ARG A 320 -52.45 -56.32 -110.66
N ALA A 321 -53.04 -57.39 -111.19
CA ALA A 321 -52.38 -58.31 -112.12
C ALA A 321 -52.03 -57.67 -113.48
N GLN A 322 -52.74 -56.62 -113.92
CA GLN A 322 -52.47 -55.95 -115.19
C GLN A 322 -51.35 -54.88 -115.13
N ALA A 323 -50.94 -54.43 -113.94
CA ALA A 323 -50.03 -53.29 -113.77
C ALA A 323 -48.59 -53.66 -113.34
N LEU A 324 -48.33 -54.91 -112.93
CA LEU A 324 -47.06 -55.31 -112.29
C LEU A 324 -45.97 -55.79 -113.25
N ALA A 325 -46.20 -55.82 -114.56
CA ALA A 325 -45.21 -56.31 -115.52
C ALA A 325 -44.10 -55.30 -115.89
N GLN A 326 -44.16 -54.03 -115.44
CA GLN A 326 -43.26 -52.97 -115.95
C GLN A 326 -42.34 -52.30 -114.91
N VAL A 327 -42.49 -52.51 -113.60
CA VAL A 327 -41.78 -51.70 -112.57
C VAL A 327 -40.59 -52.42 -111.90
N ASP A 328 -40.51 -53.75 -111.98
CA ASP A 328 -39.51 -54.52 -111.19
C ASP A 328 -38.09 -54.54 -111.77
N ARG A 329 -37.72 -53.63 -112.67
CA ARG A 329 -36.39 -53.62 -113.28
C ARG A 329 -35.40 -52.59 -112.71
N GLU A 330 -35.80 -51.70 -111.79
CA GLU A 330 -34.97 -50.50 -111.52
C GLU A 330 -34.44 -50.25 -110.09
N ARG A 331 -34.77 -50.98 -109.02
CA ARG A 331 -34.48 -50.47 -107.65
C ARG A 331 -33.64 -51.32 -106.69
N GLU A 332 -32.93 -52.33 -107.19
CA GLU A 332 -32.28 -53.33 -106.32
C GLU A 332 -30.92 -52.95 -105.68
N VAL A 333 -30.21 -51.85 -106.03
CA VAL A 333 -28.73 -51.85 -105.79
C VAL A 333 -28.14 -50.73 -104.91
N SER A 334 -28.89 -49.73 -104.40
CA SER A 334 -28.27 -48.66 -103.56
C SER A 334 -28.29 -48.94 -102.04
N LEU A 335 -28.09 -50.20 -101.68
CA LEU A 335 -27.99 -50.73 -100.32
C LEU A 335 -26.67 -50.32 -99.62
N SER A 336 -26.81 -49.73 -98.43
CA SER A 336 -26.47 -50.45 -97.18
C SER A 336 -25.03 -50.92 -96.90
N ARG A 337 -23.96 -50.19 -97.20
CA ARG A 337 -22.64 -50.62 -96.69
C ARG A 337 -21.70 -49.49 -96.27
N ILE A 338 -21.32 -49.56 -94.99
CA ILE A 338 -20.05 -49.09 -94.40
C ILE A 338 -20.14 -47.65 -93.85
N GLU A 339 -20.71 -47.39 -92.66
CA GLU A 339 -20.72 -48.19 -91.42
C GLU A 339 -19.35 -48.16 -90.71
N ARG A 340 -19.27 -47.27 -89.71
CA ARG A 340 -19.05 -47.56 -88.28
C ARG A 340 -17.67 -47.69 -87.61
N ASP A 341 -16.53 -47.90 -88.25
CA ASP A 341 -15.52 -48.68 -87.49
C ASP A 341 -14.30 -48.01 -86.80
N ARG A 342 -14.28 -46.73 -86.43
CA ARG A 342 -13.07 -46.30 -85.66
C ARG A 342 -13.20 -45.13 -84.70
N GLN A 343 -14.17 -45.23 -83.80
CA GLN A 343 -14.15 -44.46 -82.56
C GLN A 343 -13.31 -45.15 -81.49
N LEU A 344 -12.62 -44.29 -80.76
CA LEU A 344 -12.38 -44.34 -79.31
C LEU A 344 -11.33 -45.31 -78.75
N GLU A 345 -10.65 -44.77 -77.74
CA GLU A 345 -10.27 -45.47 -76.51
C GLU A 345 -9.26 -46.60 -76.67
N GLU A 346 -8.03 -46.31 -76.31
CA GLU A 346 -7.59 -46.57 -74.93
C GLU A 346 -6.09 -46.33 -74.88
N LYS A 347 -5.68 -45.12 -74.53
CA LYS A 347 -5.20 -44.80 -73.18
C LYS A 347 -3.96 -45.60 -72.75
N ARG A 348 -2.90 -44.80 -72.60
CA ARG A 348 -2.03 -44.71 -71.41
C ARG A 348 -1.15 -45.92 -71.10
N GLY A 349 0.15 -45.67 -71.08
CA GLY A 349 1.12 -46.57 -70.45
C GLY A 349 2.53 -46.03 -70.54
N GLU A 350 2.72 -44.81 -70.04
CA GLU A 350 3.78 -44.45 -69.08
C GLU A 350 5.18 -45.10 -69.14
N ILE A 351 6.18 -44.25 -68.82
CA ILE A 351 7.54 -44.53 -68.30
C ILE A 351 8.64 -44.48 -69.38
N ALA A 352 9.43 -43.40 -69.52
CA ALA A 352 10.39 -42.76 -68.60
C ALA A 352 11.76 -43.46 -68.54
N SER A 353 12.80 -42.62 -68.45
CA SER A 353 14.14 -42.88 -67.86
C SER A 353 15.37 -43.17 -68.74
N VAL A 354 15.64 -42.42 -69.83
CA VAL A 354 16.95 -42.57 -70.52
C VAL A 354 17.73 -41.26 -70.81
N THR A 355 17.31 -40.09 -70.34
CA THR A 355 17.99 -38.81 -70.70
C THR A 355 18.36 -37.94 -69.51
N ARG A 356 19.22 -38.44 -68.61
CA ARG A 356 19.81 -37.62 -67.51
C ARG A 356 21.30 -37.80 -67.20
N GLU A 357 22.06 -38.59 -67.95
CA GLU A 357 23.46 -38.93 -67.56
C GLU A 357 24.58 -38.32 -68.41
N ARG A 358 24.40 -37.17 -69.06
CA ARG A 358 25.50 -36.59 -69.86
C ARG A 358 25.73 -35.08 -69.80
N VAL A 359 25.27 -34.40 -68.73
CA VAL A 359 25.41 -32.92 -68.62
C VAL A 359 26.02 -32.46 -67.28
N ILE A 360 26.42 -33.37 -66.38
CA ILE A 360 26.79 -32.98 -65.00
C ILE A 360 28.26 -32.53 -64.85
N VAL A 361 29.15 -32.78 -65.81
CA VAL A 361 30.60 -32.57 -65.57
C VAL A 361 31.14 -31.21 -66.08
N GLU A 362 30.41 -30.47 -66.90
CA GLU A 362 30.90 -29.15 -67.40
C GLU A 362 30.32 -27.94 -66.63
N LYS A 363 29.23 -28.12 -65.87
CA LYS A 363 28.56 -27.01 -65.18
C LYS A 363 29.15 -26.66 -63.80
N THR A 364 29.88 -27.60 -63.18
CA THR A 364 30.37 -27.45 -61.80
C THR A 364 31.62 -26.57 -61.66
N VAL A 365 32.47 -26.45 -62.70
CA VAL A 365 33.71 -25.66 -62.61
C VAL A 365 33.47 -24.16 -62.85
N ALA A 366 32.50 -23.81 -63.70
CA ALA A 366 32.18 -22.39 -63.98
C ALA A 366 31.36 -21.71 -62.87
N GLN A 367 30.55 -22.45 -62.11
CA GLN A 367 29.72 -21.89 -61.04
C GLN A 367 30.52 -21.47 -59.81
N GLU A 368 31.62 -22.16 -59.50
CA GLU A 368 32.47 -21.86 -58.34
C GLU A 368 33.33 -20.61 -58.55
N GLU A 369 33.81 -20.35 -59.78
CA GLU A 369 34.63 -19.15 -60.07
C GLU A 369 33.81 -17.85 -60.10
N GLU A 370 32.56 -17.88 -60.60
CA GLU A 370 31.65 -16.72 -60.54
C GLU A 370 31.18 -16.42 -59.11
N ALA A 371 30.94 -17.46 -58.29
CA ALA A 371 30.46 -17.28 -56.91
C ALA A 371 31.49 -16.55 -56.02
N ILE A 372 32.78 -16.87 -56.17
CA ILE A 372 33.86 -16.22 -55.39
C ILE A 372 34.03 -14.75 -55.79
N THR A 373 33.91 -14.44 -57.08
CA THR A 373 34.05 -13.07 -57.59
C THR A 373 32.87 -12.20 -57.17
N THR A 374 31.66 -12.78 -57.17
CA THR A 374 30.43 -12.10 -56.73
C THR A 374 30.45 -11.80 -55.24
N LEU A 375 30.92 -12.72 -54.40
CA LEU A 375 31.03 -12.53 -52.94
C LEU A 375 31.98 -11.38 -52.56
N ARG A 376 33.10 -11.22 -53.29
CA ARG A 376 34.02 -10.10 -53.06
C ARG A 376 33.41 -8.74 -53.43
N MET A 377 32.70 -8.65 -54.55
CA MET A 377 32.06 -7.39 -54.96
C MET A 377 30.91 -7.01 -54.02
N ILE A 378 30.15 -7.97 -53.50
CA ILE A 378 29.09 -7.71 -52.52
C ILE A 378 29.69 -7.25 -51.18
N ALA A 379 30.74 -7.91 -50.69
CA ALA A 379 31.37 -7.54 -49.42
C ALA A 379 32.00 -6.14 -49.45
N ASP A 380 32.60 -5.73 -50.56
CA ASP A 380 33.17 -4.38 -50.72
C ASP A 380 32.08 -3.30 -50.90
N ALA A 381 30.95 -3.63 -51.53
CA ALA A 381 29.79 -2.75 -51.63
C ALA A 381 29.10 -2.56 -50.27
N ASP A 382 28.94 -3.64 -49.49
CA ASP A 382 28.32 -3.59 -48.17
C ASP A 382 29.16 -2.79 -47.18
N ARG A 383 30.50 -2.93 -47.18
CA ARG A 383 31.38 -2.10 -46.34
C ARG A 383 31.25 -0.62 -46.67
N LYS A 384 31.24 -0.25 -47.96
CA LYS A 384 31.06 1.14 -48.37
C LYS A 384 29.71 1.69 -47.96
N LYS A 385 28.64 0.90 -48.10
CA LYS A 385 27.30 1.26 -47.63
C LYS A 385 27.27 1.47 -46.12
N THR A 386 27.88 0.58 -45.33
CA THR A 386 27.94 0.71 -43.87
C THR A 386 28.68 1.99 -43.47
N VAL A 387 29.83 2.30 -44.08
CA VAL A 387 30.56 3.54 -43.79
C VAL A 387 29.70 4.78 -44.06
N VAL A 388 29.03 4.84 -45.22
CA VAL A 388 28.17 5.98 -45.59
C VAL A 388 26.96 6.10 -44.65
N VAL A 389 26.34 4.99 -44.26
CA VAL A 389 25.21 5.00 -43.31
C VAL A 389 25.66 5.43 -41.92
N THR A 390 26.81 4.94 -41.44
CA THR A 390 27.34 5.29 -40.12
C THR A 390 27.79 6.76 -40.08
N GLU A 391 28.39 7.30 -41.14
CA GLU A 391 28.71 8.72 -41.23
C GLU A 391 27.45 9.60 -41.29
N ALA A 392 26.43 9.19 -42.05
CA ALA A 392 25.15 9.89 -42.09
C ALA A 392 24.42 9.85 -40.74
N GLN A 393 24.46 8.72 -40.03
CA GLN A 393 23.91 8.58 -38.68
C GLN A 393 24.66 9.45 -37.67
N ALA A 394 26.01 9.43 -37.69
CA ALA A 394 26.81 10.26 -36.79
C ALA A 394 26.58 11.76 -37.03
N GLN A 395 26.36 12.18 -38.27
CA GLN A 395 26.04 13.57 -38.57
C GLN A 395 24.62 13.96 -38.11
N ALA A 396 23.62 13.09 -38.35
CA ALA A 396 22.26 13.31 -37.89
C ALA A 396 22.15 13.35 -36.36
N GLU A 397 22.90 12.49 -35.65
CA GLU A 397 22.96 12.49 -34.18
C GLU A 397 23.60 13.78 -33.64
N ARG A 398 24.67 14.29 -34.26
CA ARG A 398 25.26 15.57 -33.88
C ARG A 398 24.30 16.74 -34.08
N ASP A 399 23.64 16.78 -35.23
CA ASP A 399 22.70 17.86 -35.55
C ASP A 399 21.47 17.81 -34.62
N LEU A 400 20.98 16.61 -34.29
CA LEU A 400 19.92 16.39 -33.31
C LEU A 400 20.33 16.87 -31.91
N VAL A 401 21.52 16.49 -31.44
CA VAL A 401 22.02 16.94 -30.12
C VAL A 401 22.18 18.47 -30.09
N CYS A 402 22.65 19.07 -31.18
CA CYS A 402 22.80 20.52 -31.27
C CYS A 402 21.45 21.23 -31.25
N LEU A 403 20.44 20.71 -31.96
CA LEU A 403 19.07 21.23 -31.98
C LEU A 403 18.36 21.05 -30.63
N VAL A 404 18.49 19.89 -29.99
CA VAL A 404 17.91 19.63 -28.66
C VAL A 404 18.55 20.54 -27.63
N LYS A 405 19.87 20.73 -27.64
CA LYS A 405 20.55 21.65 -26.71
C LYS A 405 20.20 23.11 -26.97
N GLN A 406 19.99 23.51 -28.22
CA GLN A 406 19.47 24.85 -28.54
C GLN A 406 18.03 25.03 -28.05
N ALA A 407 17.16 24.04 -28.26
CA ALA A 407 15.79 24.07 -27.77
C ALA A 407 15.72 24.10 -26.24
N GLU A 408 16.54 23.31 -25.54
CA GLU A 408 16.69 23.35 -24.09
C GLU A 408 17.23 24.70 -23.59
N ALA A 409 18.16 25.32 -24.31
CA ALA A 409 18.63 26.66 -23.96
C ALA A 409 17.52 27.71 -24.14
N ASP A 410 16.72 27.62 -25.21
CA ASP A 410 15.62 28.52 -25.49
C ASP A 410 14.45 28.37 -24.51
N THR A 411 14.14 27.15 -24.05
CA THR A 411 13.13 26.94 -22.99
C THR A 411 13.59 27.55 -21.68
N VAL A 412 14.85 27.32 -21.28
CA VAL A 412 15.43 27.91 -20.07
C VAL A 412 15.42 29.44 -20.13
N VAL A 413 15.80 30.04 -21.26
CA VAL A 413 15.71 31.50 -21.46
C VAL A 413 14.26 32.00 -21.35
N SER A 414 13.30 31.26 -21.89
CA SER A 414 11.87 31.60 -21.85
C SER A 414 11.31 31.51 -20.43
N GLU A 415 11.70 30.49 -19.66
CA GLU A 415 11.33 30.35 -18.24
C GLU A 415 11.89 31.48 -17.38
N TYR A 416 13.16 31.86 -17.59
CA TYR A 416 13.75 32.98 -16.86
C TYR A 416 13.07 34.30 -17.22
N ARG A 417 12.72 34.52 -18.49
CA ARG A 417 11.93 35.70 -18.90
C ARG A 417 10.52 35.70 -18.30
N ALA A 418 9.87 34.54 -18.22
CA ALA A 418 8.56 34.43 -17.58
C ALA A 418 8.65 34.73 -16.07
N LYS A 419 9.67 34.20 -15.39
CA LYS A 419 9.94 34.51 -13.98
C LYS A 419 10.25 35.99 -13.78
N GLU A 420 11.08 36.60 -14.63
CA GLU A 420 11.36 38.04 -14.59
C GLU A 420 10.07 38.87 -14.70
N LEU A 421 9.19 38.52 -15.66
CA LEU A 421 7.93 39.23 -15.88
C LEU A 421 6.96 39.09 -14.69
N VAL A 422 6.87 37.89 -14.10
CA VAL A 422 6.07 37.68 -12.87
C VAL A 422 6.65 38.48 -11.71
N THR A 423 7.98 38.48 -11.52
CA THR A 423 8.61 39.26 -10.44
C THR A 423 8.43 40.76 -10.61
N LEU A 424 8.44 41.27 -11.85
CA LEU A 424 8.12 42.66 -12.15
C LEU A 424 6.64 42.97 -11.90
N ALA A 425 5.73 42.09 -12.33
CA ALA A 425 4.30 42.25 -12.07
C ALA A 425 3.97 42.24 -10.57
N ASP A 426 4.61 41.35 -9.79
CA ASP A 426 4.47 41.31 -8.33
C ASP A 426 5.05 42.57 -7.66
N ALA A 427 6.17 43.09 -8.17
CA ALA A 427 6.75 44.34 -7.68
C ALA A 427 5.82 45.53 -7.96
N ASP A 428 5.20 45.58 -9.13
CA ASP A 428 4.22 46.61 -9.51
C ASP A 428 2.94 46.50 -8.70
N LEU A 429 2.45 45.28 -8.45
CA LEU A 429 1.28 45.05 -7.59
C LEU A 429 1.57 45.51 -6.15
N ARG A 430 2.72 45.15 -5.59
CA ARG A 430 3.13 45.61 -4.25
C ARG A 430 3.31 47.13 -4.18
N LYS A 431 3.79 47.76 -5.27
CA LYS A 431 3.87 49.22 -5.37
C LYS A 431 2.46 49.84 -5.37
N ALA A 432 1.55 49.33 -6.19
CA ALA A 432 0.17 49.80 -6.27
C ALA A 432 -0.60 49.61 -4.94
N GLU A 433 -0.41 48.48 -4.26
CA GLU A 433 -0.98 48.23 -2.92
C GLU A 433 -0.46 49.23 -1.89
N ARG A 434 0.84 49.50 -1.87
CA ARG A 434 1.43 50.49 -0.96
C ARG A 434 0.94 51.91 -1.25
N GLU A 435 0.80 52.27 -2.52
CA GLU A 435 0.22 53.56 -2.94
C GLU A 435 -1.26 53.66 -2.53
N SER A 436 -2.04 52.59 -2.70
CA SER A 436 -3.43 52.50 -2.26
C SER A 436 -3.56 52.63 -0.74
N GLN A 437 -2.78 51.87 0.03
CA GLN A 437 -2.76 51.98 1.50
C GLN A 437 -2.32 53.37 1.97
N ALA A 438 -1.34 54.00 1.30
CA ALA A 438 -0.96 55.37 1.59
C ALA A 438 -2.09 56.36 1.26
N ALA A 439 -2.83 56.15 0.18
CA ALA A 439 -3.99 56.96 -0.18
C ALA A 439 -5.15 56.80 0.83
N ILE A 440 -5.43 55.58 1.28
CA ILE A 440 -6.44 55.31 2.33
C ILE A 440 -6.05 56.03 3.63
N LYS A 441 -4.80 55.90 4.08
CA LYS A 441 -4.33 56.60 5.28
C LYS A 441 -4.38 58.12 5.15
N ARG A 442 -4.08 58.67 3.97
CA ARG A 442 -4.26 60.11 3.69
C ARG A 442 -5.73 60.51 3.72
N ALA A 443 -6.62 59.70 3.14
CA ALA A 443 -8.05 59.95 3.14
C ALA A 443 -8.65 59.87 4.56
N GLU A 444 -8.19 58.93 5.38
CA GLU A 444 -8.51 58.84 6.81
C GLU A 444 -7.98 60.05 7.58
N GLY A 445 -6.75 60.50 7.32
CA GLY A 445 -6.20 61.73 7.88
C GLY A 445 -7.04 62.97 7.56
N VAL A 446 -7.41 63.15 6.29
CA VAL A 446 -8.30 64.25 5.85
C VAL A 446 -9.70 64.11 6.44
N ARG A 447 -10.23 62.89 6.56
CA ARG A 447 -11.53 62.63 7.21
C ARG A 447 -11.46 62.97 8.70
N ALA A 448 -10.37 62.66 9.38
CA ALA A 448 -10.15 63.01 10.79
C ALA A 448 -10.01 64.52 11.00
N GLU A 449 -9.26 65.22 10.13
CA GLU A 449 -9.16 66.69 10.17
C GLU A 449 -10.52 67.36 9.93
N LYS A 450 -11.27 66.92 8.92
CA LYS A 450 -12.61 67.45 8.63
C LYS A 450 -13.64 67.07 9.70
N ALA A 451 -13.51 65.92 10.34
CA ALA A 451 -14.37 65.53 11.45
C ALA A 451 -14.08 66.38 12.70
N ALA A 452 -12.81 66.73 12.96
CA ALA A 452 -12.44 67.64 14.04
C ALA A 452 -12.97 69.07 13.80
N SER A 453 -12.83 69.60 12.58
CA SER A 453 -13.43 70.91 12.24
C SER A 453 -14.96 70.85 12.24
N GLY A 454 -15.55 69.76 11.77
CA GLY A 454 -17.00 69.54 11.77
C GLY A 454 -17.60 69.41 13.17
N LEU A 455 -16.89 68.78 14.11
CA LEU A 455 -17.30 68.71 15.53
C LEU A 455 -17.24 70.09 16.20
N ALA A 456 -16.19 70.87 15.92
CA ALA A 456 -16.09 72.25 16.40
C ALA A 456 -17.20 73.16 15.82
N GLU A 457 -17.51 73.01 14.52
CA GLU A 457 -18.64 73.72 13.90
C GLU A 457 -20.00 73.24 14.44
N ALA A 458 -20.15 71.95 14.75
CA ALA A 458 -21.37 71.38 15.32
C ALA A 458 -21.59 71.82 16.78
N GLU A 459 -20.54 71.97 17.59
CA GLU A 459 -20.60 72.56 18.94
C GLU A 459 -21.04 74.02 18.90
N VAL A 460 -20.46 74.81 17.98
CA VAL A 460 -20.87 76.20 17.77
C VAL A 460 -22.33 76.27 17.27
N ARG A 461 -22.74 75.36 16.39
CA ARG A 461 -24.14 75.27 15.93
C ARG A 461 -25.10 74.81 17.03
N MET A 462 -24.70 73.93 17.94
CA MET A 462 -25.53 73.52 19.09
C MET A 462 -25.72 74.68 20.07
N GLN A 463 -24.69 75.48 20.32
CA GLN A 463 -24.77 76.70 21.13
C GLN A 463 -25.69 77.76 20.48
N ILE A 464 -25.65 77.89 19.15
CA ILE A 464 -26.58 78.76 18.39
C ILE A 464 -28.01 78.18 18.38
N ALA A 465 -28.16 76.85 18.31
CA ALA A 465 -29.45 76.17 18.30
C ALA A 465 -30.16 76.24 19.67
N GLU A 466 -29.46 76.12 20.80
CA GLU A 466 -30.03 76.36 22.14
C GLU A 466 -30.49 77.82 22.35
N ALA A 467 -29.81 78.78 21.71
CA ALA A 467 -30.24 80.18 21.70
C ALA A 467 -31.48 80.39 20.81
N SER A 468 -31.55 79.71 19.66
CA SER A 468 -32.66 79.78 18.71
C SER A 468 -33.90 78.99 19.16
N GLU A 469 -33.76 77.93 19.95
CA GLU A 469 -34.88 77.14 20.50
C GLU A 469 -35.75 77.97 21.47
N ARG A 470 -35.16 78.99 22.11
CA ARG A 470 -35.90 80.00 22.91
C ARG A 470 -36.62 81.05 22.07
N GLU A 471 -36.16 81.31 20.84
CA GLU A 471 -36.86 82.18 19.87
C GLU A 471 -37.95 81.42 19.09
N GLY A 472 -37.72 80.14 18.77
CA GLY A 472 -38.65 79.28 18.02
C GLY A 472 -39.97 78.94 18.74
N GLN A 473 -40.00 79.04 20.07
CA GLN A 473 -41.25 78.95 20.85
C GLN A 473 -42.19 80.16 20.59
N ALA A 474 -41.67 81.28 20.08
CA ALA A 474 -42.46 82.42 19.63
C ALA A 474 -42.92 82.30 18.16
N GLU A 475 -42.20 81.55 17.32
CA GLU A 475 -42.49 81.39 15.88
C GLU A 475 -43.44 80.21 15.57
N ALA A 476 -43.60 79.26 16.48
CA ALA A 476 -44.56 78.15 16.36
C ALA A 476 -46.04 78.63 16.27
N LEU A 477 -46.34 79.85 16.71
CA LEU A 477 -47.64 80.51 16.48
C LEU A 477 -47.87 80.92 15.00
N VAL A 478 -46.79 81.11 14.23
CA VAL A 478 -46.84 81.55 12.82
C VAL A 478 -46.92 80.37 11.85
N LEU A 479 -46.42 79.18 12.21
CA LEU A 479 -46.43 78.01 11.31
C LEU A 479 -47.85 77.44 11.04
N LYS A 480 -48.84 77.78 11.87
CA LYS A 480 -50.27 77.56 11.55
C LYS A 480 -50.68 78.20 10.21
N GLN A 481 -49.95 79.24 9.76
CA GLN A 481 -50.16 79.94 8.50
C GLN A 481 -49.66 79.15 7.26
N ARG A 482 -48.88 78.07 7.44
CA ARG A 482 -48.32 77.26 6.35
C ARG A 482 -49.08 75.97 6.06
N LEU A 483 -50.32 75.88 6.55
CA LEU A 483 -51.35 74.91 6.14
C LEU A 483 -51.66 74.88 4.62
N LEU A 484 -50.99 75.67 3.78
CA LEU A 484 -51.42 75.89 2.39
C LEU A 484 -50.56 75.19 1.32
N SER A 485 -49.35 74.69 1.64
CA SER A 485 -48.49 73.99 0.66
C SER A 485 -48.73 72.47 0.58
N GLN A 486 -49.59 71.91 1.44
CA GLN A 486 -49.92 70.48 1.46
C GLN A 486 -50.79 70.02 0.28
N ALA A 487 -51.21 70.93 -0.61
CA ALA A 487 -51.95 70.60 -1.83
C ALA A 487 -51.05 70.31 -3.05
N GLU A 488 -49.74 70.52 -2.95
CA GLU A 488 -48.77 70.25 -4.05
C GLU A 488 -48.14 68.84 -3.95
N GLY A 489 -48.29 68.15 -2.82
CA GLY A 489 -47.68 66.84 -2.56
C GLY A 489 -48.33 65.68 -3.34
N ASP A 490 -49.60 65.77 -3.70
CA ASP A 490 -50.35 64.62 -4.23
C ASP A 490 -50.23 64.45 -5.75
N ARG A 491 -49.52 65.34 -6.46
CA ARG A 491 -49.21 65.18 -7.90
C ARG A 491 -47.85 64.54 -8.17
N ALA A 492 -46.88 64.67 -7.27
CA ALA A 492 -45.53 64.10 -7.45
C ALA A 492 -45.47 62.59 -7.25
N VAL A 493 -46.37 62.01 -6.45
CA VAL A 493 -46.38 60.57 -6.13
C VAL A 493 -46.79 59.71 -7.35
N GLY A 494 -47.56 60.26 -8.29
CA GLY A 494 -48.01 59.53 -9.48
C GLY A 494 -46.95 59.40 -10.59
N GLU A 495 -46.02 60.34 -10.69
CA GLU A 495 -45.00 60.36 -11.75
C GLU A 495 -43.71 59.61 -11.33
N SER A 496 -43.41 59.53 -10.04
CA SER A 496 -42.25 58.78 -9.52
C SER A 496 -42.39 57.26 -9.61
N ASP A 497 -43.61 56.73 -9.49
CA ASP A 497 -43.83 55.26 -9.51
C ASP A 497 -43.65 54.64 -10.90
N ALA A 498 -43.79 55.43 -11.97
CA ALA A 498 -43.58 54.98 -13.35
C ALA A 498 -42.09 55.02 -13.75
N GLU A 499 -41.35 56.05 -13.34
CA GLU A 499 -39.91 56.20 -13.62
C GLU A 499 -39.07 55.16 -12.85
N VAL A 500 -39.43 54.86 -11.60
CA VAL A 500 -38.73 53.87 -10.77
C VAL A 500 -38.82 52.47 -11.38
N ARG A 501 -39.93 52.10 -12.03
CA ARG A 501 -40.05 50.78 -12.69
C ARG A 501 -39.21 50.64 -13.96
N ILE A 502 -39.01 51.73 -14.71
CA ILE A 502 -38.16 51.72 -15.91
C ILE A 502 -36.68 51.66 -15.49
N GLN A 503 -36.28 52.40 -14.46
CA GLN A 503 -34.91 52.37 -13.91
C GLN A 503 -34.56 51.01 -13.26
N ILE A 504 -35.51 50.37 -12.58
CA ILE A 504 -35.31 49.02 -12.02
C ILE A 504 -35.12 47.97 -13.13
N ALA A 505 -35.85 48.07 -14.24
CA ALA A 505 -35.70 47.14 -15.36
C ALA A 505 -34.32 47.29 -16.06
N GLU A 506 -33.84 48.52 -16.27
CA GLU A 506 -32.51 48.77 -16.84
C GLU A 506 -31.36 48.39 -15.89
N ALA A 507 -31.56 48.52 -14.57
CA ALA A 507 -30.59 48.08 -13.57
C ALA A 507 -30.42 46.55 -13.57
N ILE A 508 -31.53 45.80 -13.67
CA ILE A 508 -31.52 44.33 -13.72
C ILE A 508 -30.83 43.82 -15.00
N GLU A 509 -31.03 44.48 -16.15
CA GLU A 509 -30.36 44.09 -17.40
C GLU A 509 -28.84 44.37 -17.34
N ARG A 510 -28.42 45.49 -16.73
CA ARG A 510 -27.00 45.80 -16.51
C ARG A 510 -26.34 44.89 -15.48
N GLU A 511 -27.04 44.50 -14.41
CA GLU A 511 -26.55 43.49 -13.46
C GLU A 511 -26.41 42.13 -14.14
N GLY A 512 -27.40 41.69 -14.93
CA GLY A 512 -27.32 40.42 -15.67
C GLY A 512 -26.15 40.37 -16.66
N LEU A 513 -25.86 41.47 -17.36
CA LEU A 513 -24.70 41.57 -18.25
C LEU A 513 -23.36 41.65 -17.50
N ALA A 514 -23.32 42.32 -16.35
CA ALA A 514 -22.14 42.39 -15.49
C ALA A 514 -21.84 41.03 -14.84
N GLU A 515 -22.85 40.32 -14.36
CA GLU A 515 -22.74 38.98 -13.80
C GLU A 515 -22.30 37.96 -14.86
N ALA A 516 -22.85 38.03 -16.08
CA ALA A 516 -22.41 37.19 -17.19
C ALA A 516 -20.94 37.46 -17.58
N ALA A 517 -20.50 38.72 -17.56
CA ALA A 517 -19.11 39.09 -17.81
C ALA A 517 -18.17 38.61 -16.69
N VAL A 518 -18.56 38.77 -15.42
CA VAL A 518 -17.80 38.28 -14.26
C VAL A 518 -17.74 36.75 -14.26
N LEU A 519 -18.83 36.06 -14.58
CA LEU A 519 -18.88 34.60 -14.70
C LEU A 519 -17.95 34.13 -15.81
N LYS A 520 -17.98 34.76 -16.99
CA LYS A 520 -17.06 34.45 -18.10
C LYS A 520 -15.61 34.68 -17.72
N GLN A 521 -15.30 35.80 -17.06
CA GLN A 521 -13.95 36.12 -16.59
C GLN A 521 -13.47 35.11 -15.54
N ARG A 522 -14.36 34.70 -14.62
CA ARG A 522 -14.07 33.71 -13.57
C ARG A 522 -13.85 32.33 -14.17
N LEU A 523 -14.64 31.92 -15.16
CA LEU A 523 -14.47 30.65 -15.87
C LEU A 523 -13.18 30.62 -16.70
N LEU A 524 -12.80 31.73 -17.32
CA LEU A 524 -11.52 31.85 -18.03
C LEU A 524 -10.33 31.79 -17.06
N SER A 525 -10.39 32.53 -15.95
CA SER A 525 -9.35 32.49 -14.91
C SER A 525 -9.25 31.11 -14.24
N GLN A 526 -10.38 30.42 -14.07
CA GLN A 526 -10.41 29.05 -13.54
C GLN A 526 -9.85 28.05 -14.56
N ALA A 527 -10.18 28.17 -15.84
CA ALA A 527 -9.62 27.33 -16.89
C ALA A 527 -8.10 27.55 -17.06
N GLU A 528 -7.62 28.78 -16.95
CA GLU A 528 -6.19 29.10 -16.96
C GLU A 528 -5.49 28.57 -15.70
N GLY A 529 -6.11 28.69 -14.52
CA GLY A 529 -5.61 28.11 -13.27
C GLY A 529 -5.52 26.58 -13.32
N ASP A 530 -6.57 25.92 -13.83
CA ASP A 530 -6.59 24.46 -13.98
C ASP A 530 -5.55 23.97 -15.00
N ARG A 531 -5.30 24.76 -16.05
CA ARG A 531 -4.25 24.47 -17.06
C ARG A 531 -2.85 24.64 -16.47
N ALA A 532 -2.61 25.70 -15.70
CA ALA A 532 -1.34 25.93 -14.99
C ALA A 532 -1.07 24.85 -13.93
N ILE A 533 -2.11 24.41 -13.20
CA ILE A 533 -2.02 23.29 -12.26
C ILE A 533 -1.75 21.97 -13.00
N GLY A 534 -2.37 21.76 -14.16
CA GLY A 534 -2.12 20.60 -15.02
C GLY A 534 -0.68 20.54 -15.54
N GLU A 535 -0.16 21.67 -16.03
CA GLU A 535 1.22 21.79 -16.54
C GLU A 535 2.25 21.65 -15.41
N SER A 536 2.00 22.26 -14.23
CA SER A 536 2.85 22.10 -13.05
C SER A 536 2.88 20.65 -12.55
N ARG A 537 1.73 19.95 -12.54
CA ARG A 537 1.68 18.54 -12.16
C ARG A 537 2.40 17.64 -13.17
N ALA A 538 2.28 17.92 -14.47
CA ALA A 538 2.99 17.18 -15.50
C ALA A 538 4.51 17.36 -15.38
N ALA A 539 4.98 18.60 -15.14
CA ALA A 539 6.39 18.88 -14.88
C ALA A 539 6.88 18.19 -13.60
N THR A 540 6.11 18.27 -12.51
CA THR A 540 6.48 17.61 -11.24
C THR A 540 6.57 16.09 -11.40
N ILE A 541 5.66 15.47 -12.16
CA ILE A 541 5.71 14.03 -12.45
C ILE A 541 6.94 13.67 -13.30
N GLN A 542 7.31 14.52 -14.26
CA GLN A 542 8.53 14.32 -15.04
C GLN A 542 9.80 14.48 -14.20
N ASP A 543 9.86 15.49 -13.32
CA ASP A 543 10.99 15.74 -12.44
C ASP A 543 11.16 14.64 -11.39
N VAL A 544 10.05 14.17 -10.80
CA VAL A 544 10.07 13.01 -9.89
C VAL A 544 10.47 11.74 -10.64
N GLY A 545 9.95 11.51 -11.84
CA GLY A 545 10.34 10.36 -12.67
C GLY A 545 11.82 10.40 -13.09
N ALA A 546 12.36 11.58 -13.38
CA ALA A 546 13.78 11.77 -13.67
C ALA A 546 14.66 11.57 -12.43
N ALA A 547 14.24 12.08 -11.27
CA ALA A 547 14.92 11.87 -10.01
C ALA A 547 14.91 10.38 -9.59
N GLU A 548 13.79 9.68 -9.77
CA GLU A 548 13.69 8.24 -9.53
C GLU A 548 14.59 7.45 -10.48
N ALA A 549 14.65 7.82 -11.76
CA ALA A 549 15.56 7.21 -12.73
C ALA A 549 17.04 7.45 -12.38
N GLU A 550 17.39 8.66 -11.93
CA GLU A 550 18.75 8.99 -11.50
C GLU A 550 19.14 8.24 -10.21
N VAL A 551 18.23 8.12 -9.25
CA VAL A 551 18.45 7.33 -8.02
C VAL A 551 18.62 5.86 -8.34
N LEU A 552 17.80 5.31 -9.25
CA LEU A 552 17.94 3.94 -9.75
C LEU A 552 19.29 3.74 -10.45
N GLN A 553 19.70 4.67 -11.30
CA GLN A 553 20.98 4.60 -11.98
C GLN A 553 22.14 4.63 -10.97
N LYS A 554 22.15 5.58 -10.04
CA LYS A 554 23.18 5.66 -8.98
C LYS A 554 23.21 4.43 -8.10
N ARG A 555 22.04 3.83 -7.80
CA ARG A 555 21.95 2.58 -7.07
C ARG A 555 22.55 1.42 -7.84
N PHE A 556 22.24 1.27 -9.13
CA PHE A 556 22.84 0.22 -9.97
C PHE A 556 24.34 0.43 -10.19
N GLU A 557 24.80 1.68 -10.31
CA GLU A 557 26.22 2.01 -10.36
C GLU A 557 26.93 1.66 -9.03
N ALA A 558 26.32 1.97 -7.89
CA ALA A 558 26.85 1.60 -6.57
C ALA A 558 26.85 0.09 -6.33
N GLU A 559 25.80 -0.62 -6.75
CA GLU A 559 25.72 -2.09 -6.69
C GLU A 559 26.76 -2.73 -7.62
N ALA A 560 26.94 -2.21 -8.83
CA ALA A 560 27.97 -2.66 -9.77
C ALA A 560 29.38 -2.41 -9.22
N ALA A 561 29.65 -1.21 -8.68
CA ALA A 561 30.92 -0.87 -8.05
C ALA A 561 31.22 -1.76 -6.84
N GLY A 562 30.25 -1.96 -5.95
CA GLY A 562 30.37 -2.85 -4.80
C GLY A 562 30.59 -4.32 -5.21
N LEU A 563 29.95 -4.78 -6.29
CA LEU A 563 30.20 -6.10 -6.85
C LEU A 563 31.63 -6.20 -7.42
N THR A 564 32.11 -5.22 -8.17
CA THR A 564 33.49 -5.21 -8.69
C THR A 564 34.52 -5.23 -7.58
N GLU A 565 34.35 -4.40 -6.54
CA GLU A 565 35.23 -4.40 -5.37
C GLU A 565 35.21 -5.75 -4.64
N LYS A 566 34.02 -6.36 -4.51
CA LYS A 566 33.88 -7.70 -3.92
C LYS A 566 34.56 -8.77 -4.77
N PHE A 567 34.46 -8.71 -6.10
CA PHE A 567 35.15 -9.64 -7.00
C PHE A 567 36.67 -9.46 -6.95
N GLU A 568 37.16 -8.22 -6.89
CA GLU A 568 38.59 -7.94 -6.71
C GLU A 568 39.10 -8.40 -5.34
N ALA A 569 38.32 -8.22 -4.28
CA ALA A 569 38.64 -8.73 -2.96
C ALA A 569 38.70 -10.26 -2.97
N MET A 570 37.72 -10.93 -3.61
CA MET A 570 37.72 -12.38 -3.76
C MET A 570 38.87 -12.90 -4.63
N GLN A 571 39.30 -12.16 -5.64
CA GLN A 571 40.46 -12.52 -6.47
C GLN A 571 41.79 -12.44 -5.68
N LYS A 572 41.87 -11.56 -4.68
CA LYS A 572 43.03 -11.42 -3.79
C LYS A 572 43.09 -12.49 -2.69
N LEU A 573 42.02 -13.26 -2.47
CA LEU A 573 42.00 -14.36 -1.50
C LEU A 573 42.61 -15.64 -2.08
N THR A 574 43.54 -16.25 -1.35
CA THR A 574 44.20 -17.50 -1.73
C THR A 574 43.57 -18.74 -1.09
N GLY A 575 43.33 -19.78 -1.91
CA GLY A 575 43.06 -21.17 -1.49
C GLY A 575 41.94 -21.34 -0.47
N GLY A 576 42.30 -21.72 0.76
CA GLY A 576 41.33 -22.05 1.81
C GLY A 576 40.46 -20.87 2.30
N ALA A 577 40.94 -19.63 2.21
CA ALA A 577 40.12 -18.46 2.56
C ALA A 577 39.00 -18.23 1.54
N ARG A 578 39.31 -18.47 0.26
CA ARG A 578 38.35 -18.37 -0.85
C ARG A 578 37.31 -19.49 -0.79
N GLU A 579 37.72 -20.73 -0.52
CA GLU A 579 36.79 -21.85 -0.35
C GLU A 579 35.81 -21.64 0.81
N HIS A 580 36.30 -21.10 1.95
CA HIS A 580 35.43 -20.77 3.08
C HIS A 580 34.45 -19.62 2.75
N GLU A 581 34.90 -18.63 1.99
CA GLU A 581 34.03 -17.52 1.56
C GLU A 581 33.00 -17.96 0.51
N GLU A 582 33.40 -18.77 -0.47
CA GLU A 582 32.49 -19.39 -1.43
C GLU A 582 31.46 -20.29 -0.72
N PHE A 583 31.87 -21.06 0.30
CA PHE A 583 30.96 -21.86 1.12
C PHE A 583 29.98 -20.98 1.93
N ARG A 584 30.47 -19.92 2.56
CA ARG A 584 29.61 -18.97 3.30
C ARG A 584 28.60 -18.30 2.35
N LEU A 585 29.04 -17.87 1.17
CA LEU A 585 28.17 -17.28 0.17
C LEU A 585 27.13 -18.27 -0.36
N ALA A 586 27.52 -19.54 -0.56
CA ALA A 586 26.57 -20.60 -0.93
C ALA A 586 25.51 -20.83 0.16
N LEU A 587 25.92 -20.82 1.43
CA LEU A 587 25.02 -21.00 2.57
C LEU A 587 24.08 -19.81 2.75
N GLN A 588 24.58 -18.59 2.52
CA GLN A 588 23.77 -17.37 2.54
C GLN A 588 22.80 -17.31 1.36
N ASN A 589 23.23 -17.67 0.15
CA ASN A 589 22.35 -17.79 -1.01
C ASN A 589 21.25 -18.85 -0.76
N GLN A 590 21.61 -19.97 -0.13
CA GLN A 590 20.63 -21.00 0.24
C GLN A 590 19.63 -20.49 1.29
N LEU A 591 20.10 -19.72 2.28
CA LEU A 591 19.22 -19.05 3.24
C LEU A 591 18.26 -18.08 2.53
N ASP A 592 18.75 -17.26 1.61
CA ASP A 592 17.94 -16.31 0.85
C ASP A 592 16.88 -17.02 -0.01
N ILE A 593 17.25 -18.10 -0.70
CA ILE A 593 16.32 -18.95 -1.45
C ILE A 593 15.25 -19.54 -0.51
N THR A 594 15.65 -20.04 0.66
CA THR A 594 14.69 -20.59 1.62
C THR A 594 13.73 -19.53 2.15
N MET A 595 14.22 -18.34 2.49
CA MET A 595 13.38 -17.22 2.94
C MET A 595 12.41 -16.77 1.85
N ALA A 596 12.87 -16.67 0.60
CA ALA A 596 12.01 -16.36 -0.54
C ALA A 596 10.95 -17.43 -0.78
N SER A 597 11.29 -18.72 -0.62
CA SER A 597 10.33 -19.82 -0.72
C SER A 597 9.28 -19.80 0.41
N ILE A 598 9.70 -19.43 1.64
CA ILE A 598 8.79 -19.30 2.79
C ILE A 598 7.83 -18.13 2.55
N ALA A 599 8.32 -16.98 2.11
CA ALA A 599 7.49 -15.82 1.80
C ALA A 599 6.51 -16.11 0.63
N ALA A 600 6.94 -16.89 -0.38
CA ALA A 600 6.06 -17.35 -1.45
C ALA A 600 4.96 -18.28 -0.91
N ASN A 601 5.32 -19.23 -0.03
CA ASN A 601 4.37 -20.14 0.61
C ASN A 601 3.40 -19.40 1.54
N GLU A 602 3.85 -18.36 2.23
CA GLU A 602 3.00 -17.49 3.05
C GLU A 602 1.94 -16.80 2.18
N LYS A 603 2.34 -16.18 1.08
CA LYS A 603 1.40 -15.56 0.12
C LYS A 603 0.43 -16.56 -0.50
N ILE A 604 0.92 -17.75 -0.87
CA ILE A 604 0.06 -18.83 -1.37
C ILE A 604 -0.93 -19.25 -0.30
N ALA A 605 -0.49 -19.39 0.96
CA ALA A 605 -1.34 -19.75 2.08
C ALA A 605 -2.40 -18.67 2.36
N GLU A 606 -2.04 -17.40 2.28
CA GLU A 606 -2.94 -16.25 2.43
C GLU A 606 -4.01 -16.24 1.33
N GLN A 607 -3.60 -16.32 0.06
CA GLN A 607 -4.52 -16.38 -1.08
C GLN A 607 -5.42 -17.62 -1.03
N GLN A 608 -4.90 -18.78 -0.62
CA GLN A 608 -5.71 -19.98 -0.42
C GLN A 608 -6.70 -19.79 0.73
N ALA A 609 -6.32 -19.14 1.82
CA ALA A 609 -7.23 -18.84 2.93
C ALA A 609 -8.33 -17.87 2.50
N GLU A 610 -8.01 -16.88 1.67
CA GLU A 610 -8.96 -15.93 1.11
C GLU A 610 -9.96 -16.63 0.17
N VAL A 611 -9.48 -17.51 -0.72
CA VAL A 611 -10.34 -18.32 -1.60
C VAL A 611 -11.20 -19.29 -0.79
N LEU A 612 -10.66 -19.94 0.25
CA LEU A 612 -11.42 -20.81 1.16
C LEU A 612 -12.47 -20.03 1.94
N SER A 613 -12.13 -18.85 2.44
CA SER A 613 -13.04 -17.94 3.15
C SER A 613 -14.19 -17.50 2.24
N ALA A 614 -13.88 -17.10 0.99
CA ALA A 614 -14.88 -16.75 -0.02
C ALA A 614 -15.75 -17.94 -0.45
N ALA A 615 -15.18 -19.16 -0.50
CA ALA A 615 -15.92 -20.36 -0.82
C ALA A 615 -16.84 -20.80 0.34
N MET A 616 -16.35 -20.75 1.58
CA MET A 616 -17.13 -21.07 2.78
C MET A 616 -18.21 -20.05 3.09
N SER A 617 -17.99 -18.75 2.81
CA SER A 617 -19.02 -17.72 2.99
C SER A 617 -20.21 -17.88 2.04
N LYS A 618 -19.98 -18.47 0.85
CA LYS A 618 -21.02 -18.77 -0.14
C LYS A 618 -21.63 -20.17 -0.02
N ALA A 619 -20.96 -21.09 0.67
CA ALA A 619 -21.41 -22.47 0.81
C ALA A 619 -22.35 -22.62 2.02
N SER A 620 -23.62 -22.97 1.78
CA SER A 620 -24.55 -23.38 2.84
C SER A 620 -24.30 -24.85 3.23
N ILE A 621 -23.38 -25.10 4.15
CA ILE A 621 -23.10 -26.46 4.63
C ILE A 621 -24.07 -26.81 5.76
N GLN A 622 -25.04 -27.67 5.46
CA GLN A 622 -26.00 -28.17 6.43
C GLN A 622 -25.51 -29.54 6.94
N PHE A 623 -24.95 -29.57 8.15
CA PHE A 623 -24.56 -30.82 8.81
C PHE A 623 -25.83 -31.53 9.30
N VAL A 624 -26.27 -32.56 8.58
CA VAL A 624 -27.43 -33.40 8.97
C VAL A 624 -26.92 -34.62 9.74
N GLY A 625 -27.11 -34.64 11.05
CA GLY A 625 -26.79 -35.78 11.91
C GLY A 625 -26.24 -35.35 13.27
N GLY A 626 -26.88 -35.80 14.35
CA GLY A 626 -26.71 -35.26 15.69
C GLY A 626 -25.35 -35.47 16.36
N GLY A 627 -25.00 -34.50 17.20
CA GLY A 627 -24.39 -34.73 18.52
C GLY A 627 -22.90 -34.93 18.64
N ASP A 628 -22.15 -35.28 17.59
CA ASP A 628 -20.70 -35.52 17.70
C ASP A 628 -19.86 -34.58 16.83
N ASN A 629 -19.02 -33.79 17.49
CA ASN A 629 -18.03 -32.85 16.91
C ASN A 629 -16.99 -33.50 15.97
N GLY A 630 -17.06 -34.81 15.74
CA GLY A 630 -16.07 -35.59 15.00
C GLY A 630 -16.03 -35.29 13.50
N VAL A 631 -17.15 -34.91 12.86
CA VAL A 631 -17.17 -34.61 11.41
C VAL A 631 -16.49 -33.27 11.10
N PHE A 632 -16.72 -32.26 11.94
CA PHE A 632 -16.04 -30.97 11.86
C PHE A 632 -14.54 -31.13 12.15
N ASP A 633 -14.20 -31.85 13.22
CA ASP A 633 -12.80 -32.05 13.61
C ASP A 633 -12.03 -32.91 12.59
N ALA A 634 -12.68 -33.90 11.95
CA ALA A 634 -12.12 -34.67 10.84
C ALA A 634 -11.92 -33.82 9.57
N PHE A 635 -12.85 -32.91 9.26
CA PHE A 635 -12.71 -31.97 8.15
C PHE A 635 -11.53 -31.01 8.37
N VAL A 636 -11.44 -30.39 9.55
CA VAL A 636 -10.33 -29.50 9.94
C VAL A 636 -8.99 -30.24 9.97
N LYS A 637 -8.96 -31.48 10.45
CA LYS A 637 -7.76 -32.34 10.42
C LYS A 637 -7.35 -32.71 9.00
N SER A 638 -8.30 -33.00 8.09
CA SER A 638 -7.97 -33.32 6.69
C SER A 638 -7.36 -32.13 5.95
N LEU A 639 -7.79 -30.90 6.26
CA LEU A 639 -7.27 -29.66 5.68
C LEU A 639 -5.88 -29.29 6.21
N SER A 640 -5.59 -29.61 7.47
CA SER A 640 -4.30 -29.31 8.11
C SER A 640 -3.22 -30.36 7.80
N VAL A 641 -3.58 -31.64 7.70
CA VAL A 641 -2.64 -32.74 7.40
C VAL A 641 -2.14 -32.69 5.95
N GLY A 642 -2.94 -32.21 5.00
CA GLY A 642 -2.50 -31.99 3.61
C GLY A 642 -1.36 -30.98 3.49
N LYS A 643 -1.31 -29.96 4.37
CA LYS A 643 -0.27 -28.92 4.36
C LYS A 643 1.08 -29.36 4.95
N ALA A 644 1.08 -30.30 5.89
CA ALA A 644 2.32 -30.78 6.51
C ALA A 644 3.18 -31.65 5.57
N ILE A 645 2.53 -32.36 4.64
CA ILE A 645 3.21 -33.29 3.72
C ILE A 645 3.79 -32.54 2.50
N GLU A 646 3.14 -31.47 2.04
CA GLU A 646 3.63 -30.66 0.91
C GLU A 646 4.92 -29.88 1.26
N GLY A 647 5.01 -29.32 2.47
CA GLY A 647 6.18 -28.54 2.92
C GLY A 647 7.45 -29.38 3.19
N LEU A 648 7.29 -30.67 3.49
CA LEU A 648 8.41 -31.59 3.71
C LEU A 648 8.98 -32.19 2.41
N ASN A 649 8.16 -32.30 1.35
CA ASN A 649 8.60 -32.92 0.10
C ASN A 649 9.42 -31.97 -0.80
N GLN A 650 9.44 -30.67 -0.50
CA GLN A 650 10.16 -29.66 -1.28
C GLN A 650 11.43 -29.10 -0.58
N SER A 651 11.71 -29.51 0.67
CA SER A 651 12.87 -29.03 1.41
C SER A 651 14.14 -29.84 1.05
N SER A 652 14.75 -29.43 -0.06
CA SER A 652 16.18 -29.56 -0.44
C SER A 652 16.90 -30.93 -0.28
N PRO A 653 17.59 -31.42 -1.33
CA PRO A 653 18.43 -32.64 -1.27
C PRO A 653 19.58 -32.57 -0.23
N LEU A 654 19.97 -31.37 0.22
CA LEU A 654 20.95 -31.17 1.28
C LEU A 654 20.39 -31.48 2.69
N ALA A 655 19.12 -31.24 2.94
CA ALA A 655 18.49 -31.60 4.22
C ALA A 655 18.43 -33.13 4.38
N ALA A 656 18.13 -33.85 3.29
CA ALA A 656 18.21 -35.31 3.25
C ALA A 656 19.63 -35.83 3.50
N GLN A 657 20.65 -35.17 2.96
CA GLN A 657 22.07 -35.50 3.20
C GLN A 657 22.51 -35.22 4.64
N VAL A 658 22.12 -34.09 5.24
CA VAL A 658 22.46 -33.76 6.63
C VAL A 658 21.76 -34.71 7.60
N ILE A 659 20.52 -35.08 7.34
CA ILE A 659 19.79 -36.08 8.12
C ILE A 659 20.44 -37.47 7.99
N GLN A 660 20.84 -37.90 6.78
CA GLN A 660 21.59 -39.14 6.58
C GLN A 660 22.97 -39.12 7.26
N THR A 661 23.67 -37.99 7.23
CA THR A 661 25.00 -37.85 7.85
C THR A 661 24.89 -37.79 9.38
N GLY A 662 23.85 -37.14 9.91
CA GLY A 662 23.52 -37.11 11.34
C GLY A 662 23.07 -38.48 11.88
N LEU A 663 22.26 -39.21 11.12
CA LEU A 663 21.92 -40.62 11.42
C LEU A 663 23.16 -41.53 11.33
N GLY A 664 24.06 -41.27 10.39
CA GLY A 664 25.36 -41.94 10.29
C GLY A 664 26.27 -41.70 11.49
N MET A 665 26.35 -40.47 12.00
CA MET A 665 27.09 -40.14 13.22
C MET A 665 26.47 -40.78 14.46
N LEU A 666 25.15 -40.76 14.61
CA LEU A 666 24.46 -41.42 15.72
C LEU A 666 24.65 -42.94 15.70
N SER A 667 24.71 -43.55 14.50
CA SER A 667 25.03 -44.98 14.37
C SER A 667 26.48 -45.32 14.75
N ARG A 668 27.44 -44.41 14.50
CA ARG A 668 28.85 -44.54 14.92
C ARG A 668 29.01 -44.36 16.43
N VAL A 669 28.33 -43.39 17.02
CA VAL A 669 28.33 -43.18 18.48
C VAL A 669 27.66 -44.35 19.23
N ALA A 670 26.63 -44.98 18.62
CA ALA A 670 26.01 -46.19 19.16
C ALA A 670 26.91 -47.44 19.03
N THR A 671 27.74 -47.54 17.99
CA THR A 671 28.69 -48.66 17.81
C THR A 671 29.96 -48.51 18.65
N GLU A 672 30.45 -47.29 18.90
CA GLU A 672 31.56 -47.06 19.85
C GLU A 672 31.15 -47.42 21.29
N ARG A 673 29.93 -47.07 21.72
CA ARG A 673 29.40 -47.45 23.05
C ARG A 673 29.13 -48.95 23.25
N ALA A 674 29.01 -49.72 22.17
CA ALA A 674 28.80 -51.17 22.24
C ALA A 674 30.13 -51.98 22.33
N SER A 675 31.27 -51.35 22.04
CA SER A 675 32.59 -52.01 22.09
C SER A 675 33.26 -52.03 23.48
N ASP A 676 32.67 -51.32 24.46
CA ASP A 676 33.25 -51.10 25.80
C ASP A 676 32.61 -51.96 26.91
N ARG A 677 31.97 -53.08 26.53
CA ARG A 677 31.47 -54.09 27.48
C ARG A 677 32.01 -55.47 27.10
N ARG A 678 33.21 -55.80 27.58
CA ARG A 678 33.60 -57.20 27.78
C ARG A 678 33.00 -57.74 29.09
N PRO A 679 32.57 -59.00 29.14
CA PRO A 679 32.05 -59.62 30.34
C PRO A 679 33.19 -60.28 31.10
N ASP A 680 33.51 -59.80 32.30
CA ASP A 680 34.18 -60.63 33.30
C ASP A 680 33.12 -61.14 34.28
N ALA A 681 32.85 -62.43 34.12
CA ALA A 681 32.18 -63.27 35.09
C ALA A 681 33.26 -63.85 36.02
N GLN A 682 33.19 -63.50 37.32
CA GLN A 682 33.44 -64.35 38.50
C GLN A 682 33.34 -63.52 39.77
#